data_AF-A0A0E0D8S2-F1
#
_entry.id   AF-A0A0E0D8S2-F1
#
_cell.length_a   1.000
_cell.length_b   1.000
_cell.length_c   1.000
_cell.angle_alpha   90.00
_cell.angle_beta   90.00
_cell.angle_gamma   90.00
#
_symmetry.space_group_name_H-M   'P 1'
#
loop_
_entity.id
_entity.type
_entity.pdbx_description
1 polymer ?
#
loop_
_entity_poly.entity_id
_entity_poly.type
_entity_poly.pdbx_seq_one_letter_code
_entity_poly.pdbx_strand_id
1 'polypeptide(L)'
;MEILQPIVVDGHAINHFQAYSTKVQERGGPITKSHSSPHFLSADCRAKNTSIFFSSSSSHCSRSHQILTEIIRSEQEELDARGGGGGEEMMKPQHGGMAGHGGGRTRSPFLTSYALTLAFITFVSVLYFKDFSSTLHQPFLTRPQPHRRQIARPRAPSHHGHAHGGGGSSSGGGDVVPPFAVGAAATSGCDVGVGEWVYDEAARPWYAEEECPYIQPQLTCQAHGRPDTAYQHWRWQPRGCSLPSFNATLMLEMLRGKRMLFVGDSLNRGQYVSLVCLLHRSIPESSKSMETFDSLTVFRAKNYNATIEFYWAPFLAESNSDDAVVHRIADRIVRGTALEKHARFWKGADILVFNSYLWWMTGQKMKILQGSFEDKSKDIVEMETEEAYGMVLNAVVKWVENNMNPRNSRVFFVTMSPTHTRSKDWGDDSDGNCYNQTTPIRDLSYRGPGTSKGLMRVIGEVFSTSKVPVGIVNITQLSEYRKDAHTQIYKKQWNPLTPEQIANPKSYADCTHWCLPGLQDTWNELLYSKLLLYHPHSRARLSSAQLSSPRTQIPMHQPAAMQRALAVVALLAAAAAIAGAQGESPELLPFAVGAAPEGCDVGEGEWVFDEAARPWYAEEECPYIQPDLTCQAHGRPDAAYQRWRWQPRDCSLPSFNATGMLEMLRGKRMLFVGDSLLRGQYTSLLCLLHRGAPGGGGGGSRSFETVDSLSIFRAKDYDATIEFYWAPMLAESNSDGAAVPDDRLIRGAPMNKHSSFWKGADVLVFNSYLWWMTGDKIQILRGADEDMSKDIVEMEAAEAYRLVLHQVTRWLERNVDPKSARVFFVTASPSHAGAGGDCYDKTTPVGAAEAASYRGSTSRRMVQVAGEVLAASRVPVGVVNVTRMSELRRDAHTQVYREQRWAKPTAEQLAADPRSYADCTHWCLPGVPDAWNELLYWKLFFPARDEAI
;
A
#
# COMPACT_ATOMS: atom_id res chain seq x y z
N MET A 1 -45.09 -29.15 -33.40
CA MET A 1 -46.41 -29.28 -32.78
C MET A 1 -46.62 -28.02 -31.94
N GLU A 2 -47.10 -26.90 -32.47
CA GLU A 2 -48.49 -26.57 -32.89
C GLU A 2 -49.47 -26.52 -31.70
N ILE A 3 -50.36 -25.53 -31.44
CA ILE A 3 -50.81 -24.21 -32.00
C ILE A 3 -51.44 -23.48 -30.75
N LEU A 4 -51.40 -22.14 -30.52
CA LEU A 4 -52.44 -21.15 -30.88
C LEU A 4 -52.19 -19.78 -30.21
N GLN A 5 -52.20 -18.72 -31.05
CA GLN A 5 -52.72 -17.36 -30.77
C GLN A 5 -54.13 -17.24 -31.42
N PRO A 6 -54.78 -16.05 -31.63
CA PRO A 6 -54.89 -14.76 -30.90
C PRO A 6 -56.39 -14.29 -30.76
N ILE A 7 -56.67 -13.18 -30.07
CA ILE A 7 -57.81 -12.27 -30.40
C ILE A 7 -57.42 -10.79 -30.17
N VAL A 8 -57.73 -9.97 -31.18
CA VAL A 8 -57.67 -8.50 -31.31
C VAL A 8 -59.11 -7.96 -31.28
N VAL A 9 -59.33 -6.71 -30.80
CA VAL A 9 -60.39 -5.81 -31.32
C VAL A 9 -59.91 -4.34 -31.30
N ASP A 10 -60.23 -3.65 -32.40
CA ASP A 10 -59.84 -2.33 -32.93
C ASP A 10 -60.50 -1.06 -32.34
N GLY A 11 -59.96 0.12 -32.71
CA GLY A 11 -60.72 1.37 -32.90
C GLY A 11 -59.90 2.67 -33.15
N HIS A 12 -59.87 3.14 -34.42
CA HIS A 12 -59.27 4.37 -35.01
C HIS A 12 -59.75 5.74 -34.40
N ALA A 13 -59.18 6.95 -34.64
CA ALA A 13 -58.67 7.61 -35.86
C ALA A 13 -57.94 8.99 -35.62
N ILE A 14 -56.90 9.30 -36.44
CA ILE A 14 -56.67 10.51 -37.31
C ILE A 14 -56.59 11.93 -36.63
N ASN A 15 -55.56 12.80 -36.77
CA ASN A 15 -55.06 13.51 -37.99
C ASN A 15 -53.76 14.36 -37.78
N HIS A 16 -53.09 14.66 -38.92
CA HIS A 16 -51.93 15.52 -39.29
C HIS A 16 -51.66 16.86 -38.54
N PHE A 17 -50.42 17.39 -38.46
CA PHE A 17 -49.77 18.24 -39.50
C PHE A 17 -48.24 18.51 -39.32
N GLN A 18 -47.60 18.89 -40.42
CA GLN A 18 -46.17 18.97 -40.76
C GLN A 18 -45.38 20.21 -40.29
N ALA A 19 -44.05 20.06 -40.45
CA ALA A 19 -42.90 20.96 -40.33
C ALA A 19 -42.96 22.32 -41.07
N TYR A 20 -42.05 23.24 -40.68
CA TYR A 20 -41.32 24.11 -41.62
C TYR A 20 -39.93 24.50 -41.09
N SER A 21 -38.96 24.48 -42.00
CA SER A 21 -37.59 25.00 -41.93
C SER A 21 -37.52 26.31 -42.71
N THR A 22 -36.69 27.28 -42.29
CA THR A 22 -36.09 28.26 -43.21
C THR A 22 -34.79 28.86 -42.65
N LYS A 23 -33.72 28.78 -43.48
CA LYS A 23 -32.49 29.58 -43.44
C LYS A 23 -32.73 30.96 -44.06
N VAL A 24 -32.05 32.01 -43.57
CA VAL A 24 -31.56 33.15 -44.38
C VAL A 24 -30.21 33.62 -43.84
N GLN A 25 -29.36 34.07 -44.76
CA GLN A 25 -27.93 34.35 -44.71
C GLN A 25 -27.68 35.87 -44.80
N GLU A 26 -26.54 36.33 -44.25
CA GLU A 26 -25.67 37.43 -44.75
C GLU A 26 -26.02 38.93 -44.60
N ARG A 27 -25.20 39.69 -43.82
CA ARG A 27 -24.23 40.74 -44.27
C ARG A 27 -23.91 41.82 -43.20
N GLY A 28 -22.61 42.16 -43.10
CA GLY A 28 -22.10 43.54 -42.88
C GLY A 28 -21.59 43.95 -41.48
N GLY A 29 -20.27 44.12 -41.30
CA GLY A 29 -19.65 44.92 -40.20
C GLY A 29 -19.47 46.40 -40.60
N PRO A 30 -18.52 47.19 -40.06
CA PRO A 30 -17.78 47.16 -38.77
C PRO A 30 -17.83 48.56 -38.04
N ILE A 31 -17.04 48.78 -36.95
CA ILE A 31 -16.26 50.02 -36.58
C ILE A 31 -16.21 50.42 -35.06
N THR A 32 -14.97 50.38 -34.51
CA THR A 32 -14.25 51.19 -33.46
C THR A 32 -14.65 51.21 -31.96
N LYS A 33 -13.72 50.89 -31.03
CA LYS A 33 -12.82 51.75 -30.16
C LYS A 33 -13.58 52.73 -29.24
N SER A 34 -13.29 52.98 -27.95
CA SER A 34 -12.06 52.99 -27.12
C SER A 34 -12.39 53.26 -25.63
N HIS A 35 -11.46 52.89 -24.74
CA HIS A 35 -11.01 53.53 -23.47
C HIS A 35 -12.01 54.26 -22.53
N SER A 36 -11.98 53.92 -21.22
CA SER A 36 -11.13 54.56 -20.19
C SER A 36 -11.67 54.32 -18.77
N SER A 37 -10.80 53.85 -17.86
CA SER A 37 -10.92 54.07 -16.40
C SER A 37 -10.55 55.53 -16.05
N PRO A 38 -10.85 56.05 -14.84
CA PRO A 38 -9.92 55.87 -13.72
C PRO A 38 -10.51 55.84 -12.29
N HIS A 39 -9.71 55.26 -11.37
CA HIS A 39 -9.40 55.61 -9.96
C HIS A 39 -10.41 56.35 -9.05
N PHE A 40 -10.48 56.18 -7.71
CA PHE A 40 -9.41 56.34 -6.71
C PHE A 40 -9.90 56.01 -5.25
N LEU A 41 -9.03 55.39 -4.43
CA LEU A 41 -8.76 55.50 -2.95
C LEU A 41 -9.90 55.37 -1.89
N SER A 42 -9.79 54.45 -0.90
CA SER A 42 -9.16 54.59 0.47
C SER A 42 -9.98 55.49 1.42
N ALA A 43 -10.18 55.27 2.73
CA ALA A 43 -9.53 54.54 3.81
C ALA A 43 -10.59 54.41 4.95
N ASP A 44 -10.69 53.33 5.71
CA ASP A 44 -9.93 52.96 6.93
C ASP A 44 -10.52 53.48 8.27
N CYS A 45 -10.27 52.67 9.32
CA CYS A 45 -10.37 52.91 10.78
C CYS A 45 -11.63 52.52 11.61
N ARG A 46 -11.43 51.42 12.40
CA ARG A 46 -11.41 51.30 13.90
C ARG A 46 -12.60 51.84 14.72
N ALA A 47 -12.98 51.31 15.90
CA ALA A 47 -12.69 50.12 16.71
C ALA A 47 -13.49 50.28 18.05
N LYS A 48 -13.61 49.19 18.84
CA LYS A 48 -13.84 49.12 20.32
C LYS A 48 -15.26 49.50 20.81
N ASN A 49 -15.84 48.97 21.89
CA ASN A 49 -15.49 47.98 22.93
C ASN A 49 -16.74 47.66 23.78
N THR A 50 -16.70 46.56 24.56
CA THR A 50 -17.34 46.32 25.90
C THR A 50 -18.87 46.35 26.05
N SER A 51 -19.60 45.66 26.95
CA SER A 51 -19.45 44.51 27.88
C SER A 51 -20.71 44.45 28.78
N ILE A 52 -21.01 43.31 29.44
CA ILE A 52 -21.77 43.12 30.73
C ILE A 52 -23.30 42.79 30.68
N PHE A 53 -23.59 41.49 30.97
CA PHE A 53 -24.45 40.85 32.00
C PHE A 53 -25.89 41.27 32.42
N PHE A 54 -26.66 40.21 32.75
CA PHE A 54 -27.87 40.06 33.62
C PHE A 54 -29.19 40.66 33.10
N SER A 55 -30.39 40.12 33.34
CA SER A 55 -30.93 38.94 34.03
C SER A 55 -32.41 38.80 33.62
N SER A 56 -33.00 37.61 33.83
CA SER A 56 -34.29 37.32 34.54
C SER A 56 -35.54 38.18 34.23
N SER A 57 -36.80 37.76 34.36
CA SER A 57 -37.51 36.61 34.92
C SER A 57 -39.01 36.87 34.67
N SER A 58 -39.85 35.90 35.10
CA SER A 58 -41.25 36.00 35.55
C SER A 58 -42.25 35.26 34.67
N SER A 59 -43.29 34.59 35.18
CA SER A 59 -43.59 33.81 36.41
C SER A 59 -45.09 33.50 36.40
N HIS A 60 -45.49 32.54 37.25
CA HIS A 60 -46.82 32.22 37.80
C HIS A 60 -47.55 31.01 37.20
N CYS A 61 -48.30 30.20 37.96
CA CYS A 61 -48.40 29.87 39.40
C CYS A 61 -49.52 28.82 39.52
N SER A 62 -49.44 27.86 40.46
CA SER A 62 -50.48 27.60 41.49
C SER A 62 -50.53 26.14 42.00
N ARG A 63 -50.29 26.02 43.32
CA ARG A 63 -51.01 25.26 44.36
C ARG A 63 -50.83 23.73 44.58
N SER A 64 -50.17 23.46 45.72
CA SER A 64 -50.73 22.83 46.94
C SER A 64 -50.14 21.48 47.36
N HIS A 65 -49.46 21.51 48.51
CA HIS A 65 -49.14 20.42 49.43
C HIS A 65 -50.41 19.73 49.95
N GLN A 66 -50.40 18.39 50.11
CA GLN A 66 -50.27 17.77 51.45
C GLN A 66 -50.13 16.23 51.43
N ILE A 67 -49.24 15.78 52.33
CA ILE A 67 -49.17 14.52 53.09
C ILE A 67 -48.23 13.42 52.56
N LEU A 68 -47.04 13.43 53.18
CA LEU A 68 -46.24 12.26 53.54
C LEU A 68 -46.34 12.12 55.07
N THR A 69 -46.39 10.86 55.54
CA THR A 69 -46.21 10.37 56.93
C THR A 69 -47.46 10.14 57.77
N GLU A 70 -47.98 8.90 57.72
CA GLU A 70 -48.52 8.19 58.89
C GLU A 70 -48.24 6.68 58.73
N ILE A 71 -47.18 6.22 59.40
CA ILE A 71 -47.14 5.09 60.35
C ILE A 71 -47.91 3.81 59.96
N ILE A 72 -47.12 2.77 59.65
CA ILE A 72 -47.11 1.46 60.34
C ILE A 72 -48.47 0.95 60.88
N ARG A 73 -48.90 -0.17 60.27
CA ARG A 73 -49.46 -1.37 60.93
C ARG A 73 -50.88 -1.30 61.50
N SER A 74 -51.75 -2.10 60.87
CA SER A 74 -52.39 -3.29 61.46
C SER A 74 -53.13 -3.96 60.29
N GLU A 75 -52.99 -5.22 59.95
CA GLU A 75 -53.24 -6.51 60.62
C GLU A 75 -52.91 -7.54 59.51
N GLN A 76 -52.39 -8.76 59.68
CA GLN A 76 -52.39 -9.70 60.78
C GLN A 76 -51.48 -10.89 60.34
N GLU A 77 -50.80 -11.51 61.31
CA GLU A 77 -50.55 -12.98 61.41
C GLU A 77 -49.71 -13.78 60.38
N GLU A 78 -48.78 -14.53 60.98
CA GLU A 78 -48.32 -15.90 60.64
C GLU A 78 -47.48 -16.18 59.38
N LEU A 79 -46.16 -16.31 59.56
CA LEU A 79 -45.48 -17.62 59.54
C LEU A 79 -44.03 -17.46 60.04
N ASP A 80 -43.89 -17.28 61.36
CA ASP A 80 -42.68 -17.67 62.09
C ASP A 80 -43.12 -18.15 63.48
N ALA A 81 -43.41 -19.45 63.56
CA ALA A 81 -43.50 -20.19 64.81
C ALA A 81 -42.92 -21.59 64.59
N ARG A 82 -41.60 -21.61 64.49
CA ARG A 82 -40.69 -22.40 65.34
C ARG A 82 -39.28 -22.11 64.83
N GLY A 83 -38.57 -21.10 65.30
CA GLY A 83 -38.75 -20.29 66.50
C GLY A 83 -37.36 -19.90 66.97
N GLY A 84 -37.19 -18.60 67.15
CA GLY A 84 -36.52 -18.05 68.33
C GLY A 84 -34.99 -18.05 68.36
N GLY A 85 -34.48 -16.85 68.65
CA GLY A 85 -33.26 -16.70 69.46
C GLY A 85 -32.09 -16.16 68.69
N GLY A 86 -31.95 -14.84 68.74
CA GLY A 86 -30.81 -14.12 68.20
C GLY A 86 -29.56 -14.17 69.08
N GLY A 87 -28.64 -13.30 68.71
CA GLY A 87 -27.54 -12.84 69.55
C GLY A 87 -26.28 -13.68 69.45
N GLU A 88 -25.29 -13.05 68.82
CA GLU A 88 -23.88 -13.15 69.19
C GLU A 88 -23.03 -14.34 68.72
N GLU A 89 -21.93 -13.92 68.09
CA GLU A 89 -20.57 -14.38 68.30
C GLU A 89 -20.14 -15.81 67.94
N MET A 90 -19.06 -15.78 67.17
CA MET A 90 -17.84 -16.58 67.34
C MET A 90 -17.82 -18.06 66.94
N MET A 91 -16.73 -18.33 66.21
CA MET A 91 -15.92 -19.55 66.24
C MET A 91 -16.59 -20.89 65.94
N LYS A 92 -16.08 -21.54 64.88
CA LYS A 92 -15.27 -22.80 64.95
C LYS A 92 -15.56 -23.77 66.13
N PRO A 93 -15.17 -25.05 66.00
CA PRO A 93 -15.16 -25.97 64.85
C PRO A 93 -15.58 -27.40 65.29
N GLN A 94 -15.28 -28.38 64.42
CA GLN A 94 -14.83 -29.74 64.77
C GLN A 94 -15.82 -30.88 65.04
N HIS A 95 -15.49 -31.98 64.33
CA HIS A 95 -15.51 -33.39 64.73
C HIS A 95 -16.84 -34.04 65.14
N GLY A 96 -17.17 -35.25 64.71
CA GLY A 96 -16.40 -36.30 64.05
C GLY A 96 -17.02 -37.65 64.41
N GLY A 97 -16.98 -38.60 63.47
CA GLY A 97 -17.16 -40.04 63.72
C GLY A 97 -18.57 -40.48 64.13
N MET A 98 -18.95 -41.75 64.01
CA MET A 98 -18.34 -42.91 63.38
C MET A 98 -19.40 -44.03 63.42
N ALA A 99 -19.34 -44.92 62.43
CA ALA A 99 -19.62 -46.35 62.54
C ALA A 99 -21.06 -46.90 62.58
N GLY A 100 -21.24 -48.00 61.83
CA GLY A 100 -22.11 -49.13 62.19
C GLY A 100 -23.33 -49.33 61.27
N HIS A 101 -23.18 -49.85 60.05
CA HIS A 101 -23.46 -51.25 59.65
C HIS A 101 -24.90 -51.76 59.85
N GLY A 102 -25.51 -52.24 58.74
CA GLY A 102 -26.49 -53.34 58.81
C GLY A 102 -27.66 -53.35 57.82
N GLY A 103 -27.39 -53.71 56.56
CA GLY A 103 -28.20 -54.56 55.65
C GLY A 103 -29.74 -54.44 55.52
N GLY A 104 -30.21 -54.26 54.28
CA GLY A 104 -31.58 -54.60 53.87
C GLY A 104 -31.99 -54.05 52.49
N ARG A 105 -32.04 -54.90 51.47
CA ARG A 105 -32.33 -54.61 50.05
C ARG A 105 -33.69 -53.95 49.79
N THR A 106 -33.70 -52.85 49.03
CA THR A 106 -34.80 -52.41 48.16
C THR A 106 -34.27 -52.15 46.74
N ARG A 107 -35.02 -52.57 45.72
CA ARG A 107 -34.67 -52.54 44.28
C ARG A 107 -34.65 -51.09 43.76
N SER A 108 -33.63 -50.72 42.98
CA SER A 108 -33.49 -49.38 42.35
C SER A 108 -33.84 -49.40 40.84
N PRO A 109 -34.30 -48.28 40.25
CA PRO A 109 -34.73 -48.16 38.85
C PRO A 109 -33.58 -47.86 37.86
N PHE A 110 -32.33 -48.21 38.18
CA PHE A 110 -31.15 -47.75 37.43
C PHE A 110 -30.65 -48.69 36.31
N LEU A 111 -31.27 -49.85 36.10
CA LEU A 111 -30.82 -50.85 35.11
C LEU A 111 -31.45 -50.72 33.71
N THR A 112 -32.54 -49.95 33.56
CA THR A 112 -33.23 -49.77 32.26
C THR A 112 -32.66 -48.63 31.42
N SER A 113 -32.09 -47.59 32.04
CA SER A 113 -31.51 -46.45 31.32
C SER A 113 -30.19 -46.80 30.62
N TYR A 114 -29.35 -47.62 31.26
CA TYR A 114 -28.05 -48.05 30.72
C TYR A 114 -28.17 -48.93 29.48
N ALA A 115 -29.20 -49.79 29.42
CA ALA A 115 -29.44 -50.64 28.26
C ALA A 115 -29.82 -49.82 27.01
N LEU A 116 -30.58 -48.73 27.19
CA LEU A 116 -30.95 -47.82 26.11
C LEU A 116 -29.78 -46.97 25.62
N THR A 117 -28.88 -46.56 26.53
CA THR A 117 -27.67 -45.82 26.13
C THR A 117 -26.69 -46.70 25.36
N LEU A 118 -26.50 -47.95 25.80
CA LEU A 118 -25.66 -48.92 25.09
C LEU A 118 -26.21 -49.25 23.70
N ALA A 119 -27.53 -49.42 23.55
CA ALA A 119 -28.15 -49.64 22.24
C ALA A 119 -27.93 -48.45 21.29
N PHE A 120 -28.05 -47.21 21.79
CA PHE A 120 -27.81 -46.00 21.01
C PHE A 120 -26.33 -45.85 20.59
N ILE A 121 -25.39 -46.09 21.51
CA ILE A 121 -23.95 -46.04 21.20
C ILE A 121 -23.56 -47.09 20.17
N THR A 122 -24.14 -48.30 20.26
CA THR A 122 -23.87 -49.38 19.30
C THR A 122 -24.41 -49.02 17.91
N PHE A 123 -25.61 -48.41 17.84
CA PHE A 123 -26.21 -47.94 16.60
C PHE A 123 -25.38 -46.83 15.91
N VAL A 124 -24.89 -45.85 16.68
CA VAL A 124 -24.00 -44.80 16.16
C VAL A 124 -22.64 -45.38 15.74
N SER A 125 -22.09 -46.31 16.51
CA SER A 125 -20.80 -46.94 16.19
C SER A 125 -20.84 -47.71 14.86
N VAL A 126 -21.94 -48.40 14.55
CA VAL A 126 -22.11 -49.13 13.27
C VAL A 126 -22.26 -48.18 12.08
N LEU A 127 -22.92 -47.03 12.26
CA LEU A 127 -23.12 -46.05 11.18
C LEU A 127 -21.83 -45.30 10.79
N TYR A 128 -20.88 -45.15 11.72
CA TYR A 128 -19.62 -44.41 11.50
C TYR A 128 -18.36 -45.28 11.43
N PHE A 129 -18.49 -46.61 11.53
CA PHE A 129 -17.35 -47.54 11.50
C PHE A 129 -16.60 -47.56 10.16
N LYS A 130 -17.24 -47.14 9.06
CA LYS A 130 -16.63 -47.19 7.72
C LYS A 130 -15.68 -46.02 7.41
N ASP A 131 -15.75 -44.91 8.14
CA ASP A 131 -14.89 -43.74 7.89
C ASP A 131 -13.65 -43.68 8.81
N PHE A 132 -13.60 -44.50 9.86
CA PHE A 132 -12.49 -44.49 10.84
C PHE A 132 -11.32 -45.44 10.49
N SER A 133 -11.47 -46.31 9.49
CA SER A 133 -10.48 -47.33 9.12
C SER A 133 -9.31 -46.80 8.26
N SER A 134 -9.38 -45.57 7.73
CA SER A 134 -8.42 -45.07 6.74
C SER A 134 -7.29 -44.19 7.31
N THR A 135 -7.27 -43.87 8.60
CA THR A 135 -6.36 -42.85 9.18
C THR A 135 -5.31 -43.40 10.15
N LEU A 136 -5.23 -44.71 10.36
CA LEU A 136 -4.35 -45.34 11.37
C LEU A 136 -3.06 -45.98 10.84
N HIS A 137 -2.62 -45.65 9.63
CA HIS A 137 -1.30 -46.06 9.14
C HIS A 137 -0.45 -44.86 8.71
N GLN A 138 0.29 -44.28 9.68
CA GLN A 138 1.75 -44.16 9.60
C GLN A 138 2.38 -43.66 10.93
N PRO A 139 3.60 -44.09 11.29
CA PRO A 139 4.13 -44.01 12.65
C PRO A 139 5.02 -42.77 12.93
N PHE A 140 4.92 -42.35 14.19
CA PHE A 140 5.76 -41.46 14.99
C PHE A 140 7.28 -41.70 14.90
N LEU A 141 8.09 -40.64 15.03
CA LEU A 141 9.32 -40.57 15.87
C LEU A 141 9.67 -39.08 16.18
N THR A 142 9.31 -38.58 17.38
CA THR A 142 10.15 -38.34 18.59
C THR A 142 11.02 -37.07 18.61
N ARG A 143 10.68 -36.18 19.56
CA ARG A 143 11.42 -35.01 20.06
C ARG A 143 12.27 -35.42 21.28
N PRO A 144 13.42 -34.74 21.54
CA PRO A 144 13.89 -34.54 22.91
C PRO A 144 13.89 -33.06 23.34
N GLN A 145 13.44 -32.83 24.57
CA GLN A 145 13.64 -31.65 25.45
C GLN A 145 14.74 -32.03 26.48
N PRO A 146 15.05 -31.29 27.57
CA PRO A 146 14.98 -29.86 27.93
C PRO A 146 16.28 -29.36 28.67
N HIS A 147 16.37 -28.10 29.12
CA HIS A 147 16.61 -27.75 30.54
C HIS A 147 16.68 -26.24 30.83
N ARG A 148 16.53 -25.93 32.12
CA ARG A 148 15.88 -24.79 32.79
C ARG A 148 16.90 -24.17 33.76
N ARG A 149 16.91 -22.85 33.98
CA ARG A 149 17.26 -22.28 35.31
C ARG A 149 16.82 -20.82 35.49
N GLN A 150 16.02 -20.63 36.55
CA GLN A 150 15.65 -19.37 37.20
C GLN A 150 16.84 -18.77 37.96
N ILE A 151 16.82 -17.46 38.27
CA ILE A 151 17.22 -16.87 39.57
C ILE A 151 16.71 -15.41 39.65
N ALA A 152 16.50 -14.97 40.90
CA ALA A 152 15.58 -13.94 41.38
C ALA A 152 16.13 -12.49 41.50
N ARG A 153 15.19 -11.55 41.71
CA ARG A 153 15.36 -10.14 42.12
C ARG A 153 15.88 -9.98 43.56
N PRO A 154 16.47 -8.81 43.87
CA PRO A 154 16.08 -8.07 45.09
C PRO A 154 15.75 -6.57 44.87
N ARG A 155 15.20 -5.99 45.95
CA ARG A 155 14.47 -4.72 46.14
C ARG A 155 15.32 -3.42 46.21
N ALA A 156 14.64 -2.29 46.01
CA ALA A 156 15.02 -0.89 46.21
C ALA A 156 15.24 -0.48 47.70
N PRO A 157 15.78 0.74 47.97
CA PRO A 157 14.94 1.80 48.55
C PRO A 157 15.33 3.29 48.25
N SER A 158 14.29 4.11 48.00
CA SER A 158 13.88 5.43 48.54
C SER A 158 14.81 6.65 48.88
N HIS A 159 14.30 7.84 48.47
CA HIS A 159 14.05 9.11 49.23
C HIS A 159 14.92 10.40 49.05
N HIS A 160 14.16 11.53 48.89
CA HIS A 160 14.43 12.99 49.09
C HIS A 160 15.34 13.73 48.08
N GLY A 161 15.11 14.97 47.60
CA GLY A 161 14.12 16.04 47.82
C GLY A 161 14.82 17.42 47.90
N HIS A 162 14.63 18.32 46.90
CA HIS A 162 14.51 19.81 46.97
C HIS A 162 14.94 20.59 45.69
N ALA A 163 14.08 21.56 45.30
CA ALA A 163 14.23 22.66 44.32
C ALA A 163 15.11 23.81 44.89
N HIS A 164 15.66 24.83 44.21
CA HIS A 164 15.43 25.67 43.01
C HIS A 164 16.84 26.14 42.51
N GLY A 165 17.14 26.74 41.34
CA GLY A 165 16.44 27.23 40.16
C GLY A 165 17.44 28.02 39.27
N GLY A 166 17.19 28.12 37.96
CA GLY A 166 17.66 29.22 37.10
C GLY A 166 18.83 28.99 36.14
N GLY A 167 18.49 28.73 34.85
CA GLY A 167 19.13 29.40 33.70
C GLY A 167 20.10 28.61 32.82
N GLY A 168 19.67 28.32 31.58
CA GLY A 168 20.55 28.40 30.40
C GLY A 168 20.86 27.11 29.63
N SER A 169 20.13 26.91 28.54
CA SER A 169 20.56 26.34 27.25
C SER A 169 21.07 24.89 27.16
N SER A 170 20.54 24.23 26.12
CA SER A 170 21.11 23.13 25.32
C SER A 170 20.76 21.68 25.67
N SER A 171 20.12 21.08 24.68
CA SER A 171 20.20 19.69 24.24
C SER A 171 19.48 18.58 25.02
N GLY A 172 18.76 17.76 24.24
CA GLY A 172 18.75 16.31 24.44
C GLY A 172 17.41 15.71 24.83
N GLY A 173 16.67 15.20 23.85
CA GLY A 173 15.53 14.31 24.09
C GLY A 173 14.38 14.47 23.11
N GLY A 174 14.67 14.54 21.80
CA GLY A 174 13.62 14.32 20.82
C GLY A 174 13.25 12.85 20.81
N ASP A 175 12.14 12.51 21.46
CA ASP A 175 11.50 11.20 21.31
C ASP A 175 11.32 10.92 19.82
N VAL A 176 11.97 9.85 19.33
CA VAL A 176 11.75 9.37 17.97
C VAL A 176 10.38 8.70 17.95
N VAL A 177 9.36 9.50 17.67
CA VAL A 177 8.01 9.08 17.35
C VAL A 177 8.06 8.28 16.03
N PRO A 178 7.71 6.99 16.01
CA PRO A 178 7.66 6.21 14.77
C PRO A 178 6.62 6.78 13.79
N PRO A 179 6.72 6.52 12.47
CA PRO A 179 5.81 7.07 11.44
C PRO A 179 4.32 6.65 11.55
N PHE A 180 3.90 6.06 12.66
CA PHE A 180 2.52 5.62 12.92
C PHE A 180 1.98 6.06 14.29
N ALA A 181 2.74 6.84 15.06
CA ALA A 181 2.25 7.39 16.32
C ALA A 181 1.40 8.65 16.08
N VAL A 182 0.20 8.66 16.68
CA VAL A 182 -0.69 9.82 16.70
C VAL A 182 -0.09 10.86 17.64
N GLY A 183 0.42 11.97 17.08
CA GLY A 183 0.90 13.11 17.86
C GLY A 183 1.93 13.98 17.14
N ALA A 184 1.43 15.00 16.43
CA ALA A 184 2.07 16.27 16.08
C ALA A 184 3.49 16.28 15.43
N ALA A 185 3.52 16.36 14.10
CA ALA A 185 3.97 17.55 13.33
C ALA A 185 4.10 17.18 11.84
N ALA A 186 3.27 17.82 11.00
CA ALA A 186 3.26 17.64 9.55
C ALA A 186 4.32 18.53 8.88
N THR A 187 5.06 17.97 7.92
CA THR A 187 5.26 18.56 6.58
C THR A 187 5.60 17.45 5.57
N SER A 188 4.72 17.31 4.57
CA SER A 188 4.75 16.50 3.34
C SER A 188 4.64 14.96 3.43
N GLY A 189 3.46 14.46 3.82
CA GLY A 189 3.02 13.08 3.55
C GLY A 189 1.48 13.04 3.48
N CYS A 190 0.91 12.36 2.48
CA CYS A 190 -0.54 12.30 2.28
C CYS A 190 -1.24 11.57 3.44
N ASP A 191 -2.11 12.27 4.17
CA ASP A 191 -3.00 11.64 5.14
C ASP A 191 -4.20 11.01 4.41
N VAL A 192 -4.11 9.70 4.17
CA VAL A 192 -5.17 8.93 3.49
C VAL A 192 -6.51 8.94 4.24
N GLY A 193 -6.54 9.32 5.52
CA GLY A 193 -7.77 9.48 6.30
C GLY A 193 -8.49 10.81 6.07
N VAL A 194 -7.88 11.76 5.36
CA VAL A 194 -8.43 13.09 5.07
C VAL A 194 -8.64 13.24 3.56
N GLY A 195 -9.85 13.60 3.15
CA GLY A 195 -10.24 13.59 1.74
C GLY A 195 -11.72 13.86 1.55
N GLU A 196 -12.24 13.42 0.42
CA GLU A 196 -13.66 13.53 0.07
C GLU A 196 -14.16 12.29 -0.67
N TRP A 197 -15.48 12.09 -0.68
CA TRP A 197 -16.11 11.05 -1.49
C TRP A 197 -16.43 11.57 -2.87
N VAL A 198 -15.97 10.84 -3.89
CA VAL A 198 -16.18 11.13 -5.31
C VAL A 198 -17.06 10.04 -5.89
N TYR A 199 -18.10 10.44 -6.63
CA TYR A 199 -18.98 9.50 -7.34
C TYR A 199 -18.29 9.04 -8.62
N ASP A 200 -18.20 7.73 -8.82
CA ASP A 200 -17.46 7.07 -9.90
C ASP A 200 -18.20 5.82 -10.38
N GLU A 201 -19.21 6.03 -11.20
CA GLU A 201 -20.05 4.95 -11.75
C GLU A 201 -19.30 4.03 -12.72
N ALA A 202 -18.21 4.52 -13.33
CA ALA A 202 -17.43 3.75 -14.29
C ALA A 202 -16.50 2.73 -13.60
N ALA A 203 -15.93 3.09 -12.44
CA ALA A 203 -14.96 2.24 -11.74
C ALA A 203 -15.56 1.44 -10.58
N ARG A 204 -16.83 1.66 -10.21
CA ARG A 204 -17.47 1.06 -9.04
C ARG A 204 -18.84 0.45 -9.36
N PRO A 205 -19.28 -0.55 -8.57
CA PRO A 205 -18.52 -1.27 -7.54
C PRO A 205 -17.45 -2.21 -8.14
N TRP A 206 -16.56 -2.74 -7.30
CA TRP A 206 -15.55 -3.72 -7.73
C TRP A 206 -16.14 -5.08 -8.14
N TYR A 207 -17.31 -5.40 -7.60
CA TYR A 207 -18.09 -6.60 -7.85
C TYR A 207 -19.56 -6.27 -7.59
N ALA A 208 -20.48 -6.93 -8.29
CA ALA A 208 -21.90 -6.87 -7.95
C ALA A 208 -22.22 -7.85 -6.80
N GLU A 209 -23.27 -7.56 -6.04
CA GLU A 209 -23.65 -8.28 -4.82
C GLU A 209 -23.89 -9.77 -5.09
N GLU A 210 -24.63 -10.07 -6.16
CA GLU A 210 -24.98 -11.42 -6.60
C GLU A 210 -23.78 -12.26 -7.05
N GLU A 211 -22.65 -11.61 -7.36
CA GLU A 211 -21.48 -12.29 -7.89
C GLU A 211 -20.64 -12.92 -6.76
N CYS A 212 -20.74 -12.41 -5.52
CA CYS A 212 -20.00 -12.93 -4.38
C CYS A 212 -20.88 -13.78 -3.45
N PRO A 213 -20.77 -15.13 -3.50
CA PRO A 213 -21.61 -16.02 -2.68
C PRO A 213 -21.24 -16.03 -1.19
N TYR A 214 -20.16 -15.34 -0.82
CA TYR A 214 -19.65 -15.30 0.55
C TYR A 214 -20.27 -14.19 1.40
N ILE A 215 -21.07 -13.29 0.78
CA ILE A 215 -21.75 -12.22 1.50
C ILE A 215 -22.85 -12.81 2.37
N GLN A 216 -22.82 -12.48 3.66
CA GLN A 216 -23.84 -12.93 4.60
C GLN A 216 -25.17 -12.18 4.32
N PRO A 217 -26.34 -12.82 4.46
CA PRO A 217 -27.65 -12.20 4.21
C PRO A 217 -27.94 -10.92 5.00
N GLN A 218 -27.17 -10.65 6.05
CA GLN A 218 -27.25 -9.42 6.83
C GLN A 218 -26.65 -8.21 6.09
N LEU A 219 -25.84 -8.41 5.05
CA LEU A 219 -25.10 -7.38 4.31
C LEU A 219 -25.48 -7.30 2.81
N THR A 220 -26.23 -8.28 2.29
CA THR A 220 -26.78 -8.31 0.92
C THR A 220 -28.02 -7.43 0.81
N CYS A 221 -27.85 -6.13 0.58
CA CYS A 221 -28.94 -5.16 0.62
C CYS A 221 -29.84 -5.24 -0.60
N GLN A 222 -29.26 -5.42 -1.80
CA GLN A 222 -30.04 -5.51 -3.03
C GLN A 222 -30.93 -6.75 -3.03
N ALA A 223 -30.39 -7.90 -2.61
CA ALA A 223 -31.15 -9.14 -2.46
C ALA A 223 -32.29 -9.04 -1.43
N HIS A 224 -32.23 -8.06 -0.51
CA HIS A 224 -33.28 -7.78 0.47
C HIS A 224 -34.12 -6.55 0.12
N GLY A 225 -34.14 -6.16 -1.16
CA GLY A 225 -35.10 -5.21 -1.71
C GLY A 225 -34.68 -3.75 -1.60
N ARG A 226 -33.39 -3.45 -1.39
CA ARG A 226 -32.90 -2.07 -1.43
C ARG A 226 -33.04 -1.52 -2.86
N PRO A 227 -33.80 -0.43 -3.08
CA PRO A 227 -34.09 0.05 -4.43
C PRO A 227 -32.98 0.90 -5.04
N ASP A 228 -32.16 1.57 -4.22
CA ASP A 228 -31.07 2.43 -4.68
C ASP A 228 -29.73 1.69 -4.73
N THR A 229 -28.95 1.91 -5.79
CA THR A 229 -27.58 1.38 -5.95
C THR A 229 -26.49 2.45 -5.86
N ALA A 230 -26.87 3.74 -5.88
CA ALA A 230 -25.96 4.87 -5.91
C ALA A 230 -24.87 4.84 -4.81
N TYR A 231 -25.18 4.27 -3.64
CA TYR A 231 -24.24 4.15 -2.53
C TYR A 231 -23.00 3.27 -2.88
N GLN A 232 -23.12 2.37 -3.86
CA GLN A 232 -22.05 1.47 -4.29
C GLN A 232 -20.98 2.20 -5.14
N HIS A 233 -21.36 3.32 -5.76
CA HIS A 233 -20.53 4.01 -6.75
C HIS A 233 -19.64 5.12 -6.18
N TRP A 234 -19.49 5.19 -4.85
CA TRP A 234 -18.63 6.19 -4.21
C TRP A 234 -17.23 5.64 -3.97
N ARG A 235 -16.20 6.37 -4.40
CA ARG A 235 -14.80 6.12 -4.04
C ARG A 235 -14.24 7.22 -3.17
N TRP A 236 -13.31 6.87 -2.28
CA TRP A 236 -12.63 7.84 -1.44
C TRP A 236 -11.42 8.44 -2.16
N GLN A 237 -11.34 9.76 -2.19
CA GLN A 237 -10.22 10.52 -2.75
C GLN A 237 -9.53 11.26 -1.60
N PRO A 238 -8.35 10.79 -1.13
CA PRO A 238 -7.54 11.54 -0.19
C PRO A 238 -7.19 12.94 -0.72
N ARG A 239 -6.98 13.89 0.19
CA ARG A 239 -6.54 15.23 -0.16
C ARG A 239 -5.03 15.23 -0.34
N GLY A 240 -4.56 15.59 -1.54
CA GLY A 240 -3.13 15.68 -1.84
C GLY A 240 -2.47 14.37 -2.27
N CYS A 241 -3.24 13.29 -2.46
CA CYS A 241 -2.82 12.08 -3.17
C CYS A 241 -4.04 11.29 -3.63
N SER A 242 -3.87 10.21 -4.39
CA SER A 242 -4.94 9.22 -4.60
C SER A 242 -4.52 7.87 -4.05
N LEU A 243 -5.52 7.04 -3.75
CA LEU A 243 -5.26 5.66 -3.37
C LEU A 243 -4.85 4.84 -4.60
N PRO A 244 -3.90 3.91 -4.47
CA PRO A 244 -3.63 2.94 -5.51
C PRO A 244 -4.88 2.13 -5.82
N SER A 245 -5.17 1.95 -7.11
CA SER A 245 -6.27 1.11 -7.58
C SER A 245 -6.13 -0.32 -7.03
N PHE A 246 -7.24 -0.89 -6.55
CA PHE A 246 -7.23 -2.24 -6.00
C PHE A 246 -6.90 -3.27 -7.08
N ASN A 247 -5.91 -4.12 -6.82
CA ASN A 247 -5.54 -5.21 -7.72
C ASN A 247 -5.59 -6.54 -6.98
N ALA A 248 -6.60 -7.35 -7.31
CA ALA A 248 -6.84 -8.64 -6.66
C ALA A 248 -5.67 -9.61 -6.81
N THR A 249 -5.06 -9.67 -7.99
CA THR A 249 -3.91 -10.54 -8.25
C THR A 249 -2.72 -10.13 -7.39
N LEU A 250 -2.41 -8.82 -7.32
CA LEU A 250 -1.31 -8.33 -6.49
C LEU A 250 -1.55 -8.60 -4.99
N MET A 251 -2.77 -8.40 -4.51
CA MET A 251 -3.14 -8.74 -3.14
C MET A 251 -2.97 -10.24 -2.87
N LEU A 252 -3.37 -11.12 -3.79
CA LEU A 252 -3.18 -12.57 -3.65
C LEU A 252 -1.71 -12.99 -3.69
N GLU A 253 -0.89 -12.35 -4.51
CA GLU A 253 0.57 -12.57 -4.51
C GLU A 253 1.22 -12.09 -3.21
N MET A 254 0.82 -10.95 -2.67
CA MET A 254 1.28 -10.50 -1.35
C MET A 254 0.91 -11.49 -0.23
N LEU A 255 -0.22 -12.17 -0.38
CA LEU A 255 -0.70 -13.19 0.54
C LEU A 255 -0.14 -14.60 0.26
N ARG A 256 0.65 -14.80 -0.80
CA ARG A 256 1.15 -16.13 -1.17
C ARG A 256 1.97 -16.75 -0.05
N GLY A 257 1.59 -17.96 0.36
CA GLY A 257 2.22 -18.67 1.47
C GLY A 257 1.97 -18.04 2.85
N LYS A 258 1.01 -17.13 2.98
CA LYS A 258 0.74 -16.38 4.21
C LYS A 258 -0.66 -16.60 4.77
N ARG A 259 -0.78 -16.30 6.05
CA ARG A 259 -2.03 -16.28 6.80
C ARG A 259 -2.38 -14.87 7.25
N MET A 260 -3.48 -14.33 6.73
CA MET A 260 -4.05 -13.05 7.11
C MET A 260 -5.27 -13.26 7.99
N LEU A 261 -5.29 -12.66 9.18
CA LEU A 261 -6.32 -12.88 10.18
C LEU A 261 -6.91 -11.54 10.66
N PHE A 262 -8.20 -11.36 10.39
CA PHE A 262 -9.04 -10.33 10.96
C PHE A 262 -9.53 -10.77 12.34
N VAL A 263 -9.45 -9.90 13.35
CA VAL A 263 -9.85 -10.20 14.72
C VAL A 263 -10.65 -9.04 15.28
N GLY A 264 -11.92 -9.28 15.61
CA GLY A 264 -12.75 -8.22 16.14
C GLY A 264 -14.24 -8.52 16.21
N ASP A 265 -15.01 -7.45 16.07
CA ASP A 265 -16.47 -7.44 16.12
C ASP A 265 -17.11 -7.66 14.73
N SER A 266 -18.42 -7.40 14.61
CA SER A 266 -19.19 -7.61 13.38
C SER A 266 -18.78 -6.70 12.23
N LEU A 267 -18.20 -5.52 12.49
CA LEU A 267 -17.73 -4.62 11.44
C LEU A 267 -16.45 -5.15 10.82
N ASN A 268 -15.57 -5.73 11.62
CA ASN A 268 -14.36 -6.39 11.12
C ASN A 268 -14.68 -7.65 10.33
N ARG A 269 -15.75 -8.38 10.71
CA ARG A 269 -16.28 -9.48 9.90
C ARG A 269 -16.76 -9.00 8.53
N GLY A 270 -17.46 -7.87 8.47
CA GLY A 270 -17.89 -7.27 7.21
C GLY A 270 -16.70 -6.87 6.32
N GLN A 271 -15.66 -6.29 6.90
CA GLN A 271 -14.42 -5.98 6.18
C GLN A 271 -13.71 -7.24 5.65
N TYR A 272 -13.64 -8.30 6.45
CA TYR A 272 -13.13 -9.60 6.02
C TYR A 272 -13.90 -10.15 4.80
N VAL A 273 -15.24 -10.16 4.88
CA VAL A 273 -16.10 -10.64 3.78
C VAL A 273 -15.92 -9.77 2.53
N SER A 274 -15.85 -8.46 2.68
CA SER A 274 -15.53 -7.53 1.57
C SER A 274 -14.20 -7.89 0.92
N LEU A 275 -13.14 -8.18 1.69
CA LEU A 275 -11.85 -8.55 1.12
C LEU A 275 -11.94 -9.87 0.35
N VAL A 276 -12.66 -10.86 0.88
CA VAL A 276 -12.92 -12.11 0.15
C VAL A 276 -13.65 -11.83 -1.17
N CYS A 277 -14.66 -10.96 -1.17
CA CYS A 277 -15.39 -10.59 -2.39
C CYS A 277 -14.57 -9.76 -3.39
N LEU A 278 -13.59 -9.00 -2.91
CA LEU A 278 -12.63 -8.33 -3.81
C LEU A 278 -11.68 -9.32 -4.51
N LEU A 279 -11.47 -10.51 -3.94
CA LEU A 279 -10.47 -11.48 -4.40
C LEU A 279 -11.04 -12.73 -5.08
N HIS A 280 -12.26 -13.16 -4.73
CA HIS A 280 -12.76 -14.49 -5.09
C HIS A 280 -12.86 -14.74 -6.61
N ARG A 281 -13.05 -13.69 -7.44
CA ARG A 281 -13.13 -13.81 -8.90
C ARG A 281 -11.80 -14.21 -9.52
N SER A 282 -10.69 -13.74 -8.94
CA SER A 282 -9.34 -14.04 -9.39
C SER A 282 -8.87 -15.43 -8.97
N ILE A 283 -9.69 -16.20 -8.26
CA ILE A 283 -9.39 -17.56 -7.80
C ILE A 283 -10.38 -18.55 -8.42
N PRO A 284 -9.91 -19.59 -9.15
CA PRO A 284 -10.78 -20.64 -9.68
C PRO A 284 -11.62 -21.31 -8.60
N GLU A 285 -12.84 -21.73 -8.94
CA GLU A 285 -13.80 -22.34 -7.98
C GLU A 285 -13.24 -23.59 -7.27
N SER A 286 -12.54 -24.46 -8.01
CA SER A 286 -11.86 -25.63 -7.44
C SER A 286 -10.76 -25.30 -6.43
N SER A 287 -10.21 -24.08 -6.54
CA SER A 287 -9.04 -23.61 -5.82
C SER A 287 -9.39 -22.63 -4.68
N LYS A 288 -10.67 -22.51 -4.32
CA LYS A 288 -11.11 -21.77 -3.14
C LYS A 288 -12.09 -22.56 -2.27
N SER A 289 -12.20 -22.18 -1.01
CA SER A 289 -13.13 -22.78 -0.04
C SER A 289 -13.29 -21.85 1.17
N MET A 290 -14.49 -21.81 1.76
CA MET A 290 -14.75 -21.13 3.03
C MET A 290 -15.30 -22.13 4.05
N GLU A 291 -14.71 -22.16 5.24
CA GLU A 291 -15.12 -23.05 6.32
C GLU A 291 -15.21 -22.27 7.64
N THR A 292 -16.19 -22.58 8.48
CA THR A 292 -16.36 -21.97 9.80
C THR A 292 -16.24 -23.02 10.89
N PHE A 293 -15.40 -22.73 11.88
CA PHE A 293 -15.11 -23.55 13.04
C PHE A 293 -15.31 -22.70 14.30
N ASP A 294 -16.45 -22.88 14.96
CA ASP A 294 -16.87 -22.07 16.12
C ASP A 294 -16.75 -20.55 15.82
N SER A 295 -15.75 -19.90 16.42
CA SER A 295 -15.48 -18.45 16.29
C SER A 295 -14.53 -18.10 15.13
N LEU A 296 -13.94 -19.07 14.44
CA LEU A 296 -12.99 -18.88 13.34
C LEU A 296 -13.65 -19.19 11.98
N THR A 297 -13.57 -18.28 11.02
CA THR A 297 -13.93 -18.53 9.62
C THR A 297 -12.68 -18.41 8.75
N VAL A 298 -12.43 -19.41 7.90
CA VAL A 298 -11.22 -19.52 7.07
C VAL A 298 -11.62 -19.58 5.61
N PHE A 299 -11.19 -18.60 4.83
CA PHE A 299 -11.21 -18.63 3.37
C PHE A 299 -9.82 -19.03 2.86
N ARG A 300 -9.75 -20.07 2.04
CA ARG A 300 -8.48 -20.59 1.50
C ARG A 300 -8.38 -20.33 0.02
N ALA A 301 -7.26 -19.76 -0.42
CA ALA A 301 -6.88 -19.64 -1.82
C ALA A 301 -5.77 -20.66 -2.11
N LYS A 302 -6.16 -21.87 -2.55
CA LYS A 302 -5.28 -23.05 -2.62
C LYS A 302 -4.06 -22.83 -3.54
N ASN A 303 -4.28 -22.24 -4.72
CA ASN A 303 -3.20 -21.96 -5.69
C ASN A 303 -2.16 -20.96 -5.18
N TYR A 304 -2.53 -20.15 -4.19
CA TYR A 304 -1.66 -19.17 -3.55
C TYR A 304 -1.06 -19.69 -2.24
N ASN A 305 -1.47 -20.88 -1.78
CA ASN A 305 -1.16 -21.37 -0.44
C ASN A 305 -1.43 -20.28 0.62
N ALA A 306 -2.55 -19.59 0.49
CA ALA A 306 -2.88 -18.41 1.29
C ALA A 306 -4.20 -18.62 2.03
N THR A 307 -4.30 -18.09 3.25
CA THR A 307 -5.56 -18.05 4.00
C THR A 307 -5.90 -16.64 4.43
N ILE A 308 -7.20 -16.32 4.33
CA ILE A 308 -7.81 -15.08 4.80
C ILE A 308 -8.85 -15.50 5.81
N GLU A 309 -8.72 -15.01 7.03
CA GLU A 309 -9.40 -15.55 8.19
C GLU A 309 -10.09 -14.45 8.97
N PHE A 310 -11.21 -14.79 9.60
CA PHE A 310 -11.88 -13.94 10.58
C PHE A 310 -12.08 -14.70 11.88
N TYR A 311 -11.69 -14.08 12.99
CA TYR A 311 -11.90 -14.61 14.32
C TYR A 311 -12.73 -13.67 15.18
N TRP A 312 -13.84 -14.18 15.71
CA TRP A 312 -14.77 -13.44 16.57
C TRP A 312 -14.16 -13.21 17.96
N ALA A 313 -13.85 -11.96 18.25
CA ALA A 313 -13.38 -11.49 19.55
C ALA A 313 -13.77 -10.00 19.69
N PRO A 314 -15.05 -9.70 19.94
CA PRO A 314 -15.58 -8.34 19.77
C PRO A 314 -14.99 -7.33 20.75
N PHE A 315 -14.53 -7.79 21.92
CA PHE A 315 -13.78 -7.00 22.89
C PHE A 315 -12.27 -7.27 22.87
N LEU A 316 -11.78 -8.15 21.98
CA LEU A 316 -10.41 -8.71 21.92
C LEU A 316 -10.02 -9.56 23.15
N ALA A 317 -10.36 -9.10 24.35
CA ALA A 317 -10.31 -9.86 25.59
C ALA A 317 -11.52 -10.78 25.74
N GLU A 318 -11.35 -11.82 26.56
CA GLU A 318 -12.41 -12.76 26.89
C GLU A 318 -13.62 -12.04 27.45
N SER A 319 -14.80 -12.40 26.97
CA SER A 319 -16.05 -11.78 27.37
C SER A 319 -17.18 -12.79 27.41
N ASN A 320 -18.29 -12.40 28.05
CA ASN A 320 -19.52 -13.18 27.98
C ASN A 320 -20.16 -13.18 26.57
N SER A 321 -19.60 -12.42 25.62
CA SER A 321 -20.14 -12.23 24.28
C SER A 321 -19.26 -12.86 23.17
N ASP A 322 -18.43 -13.84 23.53
CA ASP A 322 -17.45 -14.49 22.63
C ASP A 322 -18.03 -15.60 21.74
N ASP A 323 -19.31 -15.94 21.89
CA ASP A 323 -19.98 -16.93 21.03
C ASP A 323 -20.40 -16.27 19.71
N ALA A 324 -19.81 -16.68 18.58
CA ALA A 324 -20.09 -16.02 17.30
C ALA A 324 -21.57 -16.06 16.85
N VAL A 325 -22.41 -16.92 17.44
CA VAL A 325 -23.83 -17.07 17.15
C VAL A 325 -24.70 -16.39 18.22
N VAL A 326 -24.45 -16.67 19.51
CA VAL A 326 -25.25 -16.19 20.65
C VAL A 326 -24.49 -15.10 21.41
N HIS A 327 -24.44 -13.90 20.83
CA HIS A 327 -23.61 -12.79 21.35
C HIS A 327 -24.34 -11.47 21.60
N ARG A 328 -25.67 -11.45 21.40
CA ARG A 328 -26.51 -10.27 21.65
C ARG A 328 -26.92 -10.21 23.13
N ILE A 329 -25.96 -9.86 23.96
CA ILE A 329 -26.12 -9.77 25.41
C ILE A 329 -26.19 -8.30 25.80
N ALA A 330 -27.23 -7.92 26.55
CA ALA A 330 -27.41 -6.54 27.01
C ALA A 330 -26.40 -6.19 28.12
N ASP A 331 -26.20 -7.10 29.08
CA ASP A 331 -25.25 -6.92 30.17
C ASP A 331 -23.87 -7.49 29.80
N ARG A 332 -23.06 -6.68 29.11
CA ARG A 332 -21.75 -7.09 28.59
C ARG A 332 -20.68 -7.02 29.67
N ILE A 333 -19.92 -8.09 29.83
CA ILE A 333 -18.85 -8.19 30.82
C ILE A 333 -17.56 -8.61 30.10
N VAL A 334 -16.49 -7.84 30.32
CA VAL A 334 -15.16 -8.11 29.78
C VAL A 334 -14.25 -8.61 30.90
N ARG A 335 -13.48 -9.65 30.64
CA ARG A 335 -12.56 -10.26 31.61
C ARG A 335 -11.19 -9.60 31.55
N GLY A 336 -11.11 -8.38 32.09
CA GLY A 336 -9.87 -7.63 32.29
C GLY A 336 -8.91 -7.73 31.10
N THR A 337 -7.73 -8.31 31.33
CA THR A 337 -6.66 -8.47 30.33
C THR A 337 -6.50 -9.90 29.81
N ALA A 338 -7.49 -10.78 30.04
CA ALA A 338 -7.44 -12.18 29.64
C ALA A 338 -7.58 -12.32 28.11
N LEU A 339 -6.49 -12.69 27.43
CA LEU A 339 -6.46 -12.83 25.97
C LEU A 339 -6.23 -14.27 25.51
N GLU A 340 -5.76 -15.14 26.39
CA GLU A 340 -5.16 -16.45 26.06
C GLU A 340 -6.09 -17.34 25.23
N LYS A 341 -7.39 -17.34 25.57
CA LYS A 341 -8.45 -18.07 24.86
C LYS A 341 -8.55 -17.66 23.38
N HIS A 342 -8.42 -16.37 23.08
CA HIS A 342 -8.47 -15.84 21.72
C HIS A 342 -7.10 -15.91 21.05
N ALA A 343 -6.05 -15.54 21.77
CA ALA A 343 -4.74 -15.33 21.21
C ALA A 343 -4.04 -16.61 20.73
N ARG A 344 -4.52 -17.79 21.14
CA ARG A 344 -4.10 -19.08 20.56
C ARG A 344 -4.34 -19.16 19.04
N PHE A 345 -5.35 -18.47 18.51
CA PHE A 345 -5.65 -18.43 17.07
C PHE A 345 -4.81 -17.37 16.33
N TRP A 346 -4.40 -16.32 17.04
CA TRP A 346 -3.60 -15.22 16.48
C TRP A 346 -2.15 -15.65 16.21
N LYS A 347 -1.60 -16.58 17.01
CA LYS A 347 -0.21 -17.02 16.91
C LYS A 347 0.13 -17.56 15.53
N GLY A 348 1.17 -16.99 14.91
CA GLY A 348 1.68 -17.43 13.62
C GLY A 348 0.90 -16.90 12.42
N ALA A 349 -0.03 -15.96 12.60
CA ALA A 349 -0.55 -15.17 11.49
C ALA A 349 0.56 -14.25 10.97
N ASP A 350 0.71 -14.14 9.65
CA ASP A 350 1.65 -13.21 9.03
C ASP A 350 1.10 -11.79 9.01
N ILE A 351 -0.22 -11.64 8.95
CA ILE A 351 -0.90 -10.34 8.94
C ILE A 351 -2.07 -10.40 9.93
N LEU A 352 -2.03 -9.58 10.98
CA LEU A 352 -3.14 -9.38 11.92
C LEU A 352 -3.83 -8.06 11.61
N VAL A 353 -5.16 -8.09 11.55
CA VAL A 353 -6.00 -6.89 11.37
C VAL A 353 -7.01 -6.85 12.51
N PHE A 354 -6.70 -6.08 13.54
CA PHE A 354 -7.55 -5.92 14.72
C PHE A 354 -8.60 -4.83 14.51
N ASN A 355 -9.76 -5.00 15.13
CA ASN A 355 -10.77 -3.96 15.30
C ASN A 355 -11.62 -4.25 16.53
N SER A 356 -12.00 -3.23 17.27
CA SER A 356 -12.94 -3.34 18.37
C SER A 356 -13.47 -1.96 18.71
N TYR A 357 -14.76 -1.71 18.53
CA TYR A 357 -15.32 -0.39 18.85
C TYR A 357 -16.80 -0.44 19.23
N LEU A 358 -17.65 -1.01 18.38
CA LEU A 358 -19.10 -0.84 18.46
C LEU A 358 -19.65 -1.15 19.86
N TRP A 359 -19.11 -2.19 20.49
CA TRP A 359 -19.65 -2.74 21.74
C TRP A 359 -19.17 -2.04 23.00
N TRP A 360 -18.20 -1.13 22.85
CA TRP A 360 -17.76 -0.22 23.89
C TRP A 360 -18.69 1.00 24.01
N MET A 361 -19.47 1.29 22.97
CA MET A 361 -20.34 2.47 22.90
C MET A 361 -21.72 2.23 23.51
N THR A 362 -21.76 1.80 24.77
CA THR A 362 -23.00 1.58 25.52
C THR A 362 -23.58 2.86 26.13
N GLY A 363 -22.77 3.92 26.24
CA GLY A 363 -23.11 5.13 27.00
C GLY A 363 -23.06 4.94 28.52
N GLN A 364 -22.56 3.79 29.00
CA GLN A 364 -22.44 3.42 30.41
C GLN A 364 -21.01 2.97 30.72
N LYS A 365 -20.67 2.88 32.01
CA LYS A 365 -19.41 2.28 32.44
C LYS A 365 -19.32 0.81 32.02
N MET A 366 -18.12 0.37 31.70
CA MET A 366 -17.85 -1.02 31.32
C MET A 366 -17.67 -1.90 32.54
N LYS A 367 -18.32 -3.07 32.54
CA LYS A 367 -18.18 -4.08 33.59
C LYS A 367 -16.96 -4.95 33.34
N ILE A 368 -15.99 -4.87 34.24
CA ILE A 368 -14.72 -5.59 34.17
C ILE A 368 -14.68 -6.66 35.26
N LEU A 369 -14.62 -7.92 34.84
CA LEU A 369 -14.46 -9.08 35.71
C LEU A 369 -12.97 -9.28 36.04
N GLN A 370 -12.62 -9.26 37.33
CA GLN A 370 -11.24 -9.46 37.80
C GLN A 370 -10.82 -10.95 37.86
N GLY A 371 -11.79 -11.86 38.02
CA GLY A 371 -11.59 -13.31 38.17
C GLY A 371 -11.87 -14.12 36.90
N SER A 372 -12.46 -15.30 37.07
CA SER A 372 -12.93 -16.19 35.99
C SER A 372 -14.46 -16.14 35.85
N PHE A 373 -14.98 -16.40 34.66
CA PHE A 373 -16.41 -16.58 34.46
C PHE A 373 -16.97 -17.82 35.19
N GLU A 374 -16.09 -18.76 35.55
CA GLU A 374 -16.41 -20.00 36.28
C GLU A 374 -16.49 -19.80 37.81
N ASP A 375 -16.05 -18.65 38.32
CA ASP A 375 -16.02 -18.40 39.76
C ASP A 375 -17.44 -18.26 40.33
N LYS A 376 -17.68 -18.89 41.49
CA LYS A 376 -18.99 -18.85 42.17
C LYS A 376 -19.40 -17.44 42.62
N SER A 377 -18.41 -16.62 42.96
CA SER A 377 -18.59 -15.20 43.30
C SER A 377 -17.86 -14.38 42.24
N LYS A 378 -18.59 -13.46 41.59
CA LYS A 378 -18.06 -12.63 40.51
C LYS A 378 -17.70 -11.26 41.06
N ASP A 379 -16.41 -10.95 41.04
CA ASP A 379 -15.91 -9.60 41.35
C ASP A 379 -15.91 -8.74 40.08
N ILE A 380 -16.93 -7.91 39.94
CA ILE A 380 -17.16 -7.05 38.78
C ILE A 380 -16.99 -5.60 39.20
N VAL A 381 -16.07 -4.91 38.55
CA VAL A 381 -15.81 -3.49 38.74
C VAL A 381 -16.35 -2.72 37.55
N GLU A 382 -17.08 -1.63 37.81
CA GLU A 382 -17.47 -0.68 36.77
C GLU A 382 -16.35 0.32 36.51
N MET A 383 -15.97 0.47 35.26
CA MET A 383 -14.83 1.25 34.82
C MET A 383 -15.24 2.20 33.71
N GLU A 384 -14.61 3.38 33.65
CA GLU A 384 -14.84 4.29 32.52
C GLU A 384 -14.45 3.61 31.20
N THR A 385 -15.26 3.82 30.15
CA THR A 385 -15.07 3.11 28.87
C THR A 385 -13.68 3.31 28.29
N GLU A 386 -13.12 4.53 28.36
CA GLU A 386 -11.77 4.83 27.88
C GLU A 386 -10.68 4.07 28.65
N GLU A 387 -10.84 3.94 29.97
CA GLU A 387 -9.91 3.23 30.85
C GLU A 387 -9.96 1.72 30.57
N ALA A 388 -11.17 1.16 30.49
CA ALA A 388 -11.38 -0.25 30.17
C ALA A 388 -10.87 -0.60 28.76
N TYR A 389 -11.13 0.25 27.77
CA TYR A 389 -10.64 0.09 26.40
C TYR A 389 -9.11 0.14 26.34
N GLY A 390 -8.51 1.13 27.03
CA GLY A 390 -7.06 1.25 27.15
C GLY A 390 -6.43 0.06 27.84
N MET A 391 -7.06 -0.48 28.88
CA MET A 391 -6.61 -1.69 29.57
C MET A 391 -6.50 -2.88 28.60
N VAL A 392 -7.55 -3.13 27.81
CA VAL A 392 -7.56 -4.25 26.86
C VAL A 392 -6.59 -4.03 25.71
N LEU A 393 -6.55 -2.84 25.10
CA LEU A 393 -5.60 -2.56 24.02
C LEU A 393 -4.15 -2.67 24.49
N ASN A 394 -3.84 -2.25 25.72
CA ASN A 394 -2.51 -2.44 26.30
C ASN A 394 -2.17 -3.93 26.45
N ALA A 395 -3.14 -4.78 26.82
CA ALA A 395 -2.93 -6.22 26.86
C ALA A 395 -2.66 -6.79 25.45
N VAL A 396 -3.40 -6.32 24.44
CA VAL A 396 -3.22 -6.74 23.05
C VAL A 396 -1.85 -6.32 22.52
N VAL A 397 -1.43 -5.07 22.76
CA VAL A 397 -0.09 -4.58 22.40
C VAL A 397 1.00 -5.42 23.06
N LYS A 398 0.89 -5.68 24.38
CA LYS A 398 1.84 -6.55 25.08
C LYS A 398 1.88 -7.95 24.47
N TRP A 399 0.73 -8.51 24.09
CA TRP A 399 0.70 -9.80 23.43
C TRP A 399 1.38 -9.73 22.06
N VAL A 400 1.10 -8.70 21.25
CA VAL A 400 1.71 -8.48 19.93
C VAL A 400 3.24 -8.37 20.06
N GLU A 401 3.75 -7.57 20.99
CA GLU A 401 5.19 -7.43 21.23
C GLU A 401 5.89 -8.74 21.59
N ASN A 402 5.17 -9.65 22.25
CA ASN A 402 5.72 -10.92 22.69
C ASN A 402 5.61 -12.04 21.65
N ASN A 403 4.75 -11.91 20.64
CA ASN A 403 4.41 -13.01 19.74
C ASN A 403 4.61 -12.68 18.24
N MET A 404 4.72 -11.40 17.88
CA MET A 404 4.84 -10.95 16.49
C MET A 404 6.25 -10.45 16.20
N ASN A 405 6.80 -10.86 15.05
CA ASN A 405 8.08 -10.36 14.58
C ASN A 405 7.85 -9.34 13.45
N PRO A 406 8.17 -8.04 13.65
CA PRO A 406 7.89 -7.00 12.66
C PRO A 406 8.68 -7.15 11.35
N ARG A 407 9.67 -8.07 11.30
CA ARG A 407 10.41 -8.40 10.07
C ARG A 407 9.59 -9.21 9.07
N ASN A 408 8.75 -10.13 9.55
CA ASN A 408 7.99 -11.05 8.71
C ASN A 408 6.49 -10.96 8.93
N SER A 409 6.05 -10.27 9.98
CA SER A 409 4.65 -10.14 10.34
C SER A 409 4.18 -8.68 10.33
N ARG A 410 2.90 -8.47 10.07
CA ARG A 410 2.24 -7.15 10.06
C ARG A 410 1.09 -7.14 11.05
N VAL A 411 0.91 -6.00 11.71
CA VAL A 411 -0.22 -5.77 12.60
C VAL A 411 -0.88 -4.46 12.22
N PHE A 412 -2.18 -4.50 11.99
CA PHE A 412 -3.00 -3.35 11.69
C PHE A 412 -4.10 -3.22 12.73
N PHE A 413 -4.51 -1.99 12.98
CA PHE A 413 -5.72 -1.69 13.74
C PHE A 413 -6.63 -0.82 12.89
N VAL A 414 -7.84 -1.30 12.63
CA VAL A 414 -8.88 -0.57 11.90
C VAL A 414 -9.66 0.24 12.92
N THR A 415 -9.74 1.55 12.70
CA THR A 415 -10.38 2.48 13.64
C THR A 415 -11.90 2.35 13.63
N MET A 416 -12.57 3.30 14.26
CA MET A 416 -13.97 3.22 14.64
C MET A 416 -14.90 3.33 13.43
N SER A 417 -15.77 2.35 13.25
CA SER A 417 -16.90 2.46 12.33
C SER A 417 -18.01 3.29 12.98
N PRO A 418 -18.47 4.40 12.38
CA PRO A 418 -19.53 5.24 12.93
C PRO A 418 -20.91 4.60 12.82
N THR A 419 -21.86 5.20 13.54
CA THR A 419 -23.29 4.93 13.43
C THR A 419 -24.07 6.18 13.04
N HIS A 420 -25.16 6.04 12.29
CA HIS A 420 -25.99 7.15 11.81
C HIS A 420 -27.43 7.08 12.33
N THR A 421 -27.59 7.20 13.65
CA THR A 421 -28.86 6.95 14.34
C THR A 421 -29.81 8.14 14.40
N ARG A 422 -29.35 9.38 14.14
CA ARG A 422 -30.20 10.58 14.18
C ARG A 422 -29.86 11.55 13.04
N SER A 423 -30.85 11.93 12.26
CA SER A 423 -30.70 12.86 11.12
C SER A 423 -30.25 14.26 11.50
N LYS A 424 -30.69 14.72 12.67
CA LYS A 424 -30.29 16.02 13.24
C LYS A 424 -28.79 16.18 13.40
N ASP A 425 -28.07 15.08 13.58
CA ASP A 425 -26.62 15.13 13.76
C ASP A 425 -25.94 15.72 12.52
N TRP A 426 -26.48 15.48 11.30
CA TRP A 426 -25.95 16.01 10.04
C TRP A 426 -26.78 17.14 9.42
N GLY A 427 -27.52 17.89 10.24
CA GLY A 427 -28.23 19.11 9.82
C GLY A 427 -29.58 18.87 9.15
N ASP A 428 -30.15 17.67 9.28
CA ASP A 428 -31.51 17.37 8.83
C ASP A 428 -32.47 17.40 10.04
N ASP A 429 -33.28 18.45 10.11
CA ASP A 429 -34.22 18.72 11.21
C ASP A 429 -35.40 17.74 11.29
N SER A 430 -35.53 16.83 10.31
CA SER A 430 -36.51 15.74 10.39
C SER A 430 -36.23 14.84 11.59
N ASP A 431 -37.28 14.21 12.13
CA ASP A 431 -37.09 13.11 13.07
C ASP A 431 -36.77 11.83 12.27
N GLY A 432 -35.53 11.68 11.84
CA GLY A 432 -35.03 10.61 10.97
C GLY A 432 -33.77 9.91 11.50
N ASN A 433 -33.30 8.90 10.75
CA ASN A 433 -32.01 8.23 10.94
C ASN A 433 -31.40 7.90 9.57
N CYS A 434 -30.53 6.89 9.45
CA CYS A 434 -29.97 6.45 8.17
C CYS A 434 -31.00 5.92 7.16
N TYR A 435 -32.22 5.60 7.58
CA TYR A 435 -33.27 5.13 6.69
C TYR A 435 -33.63 6.19 5.64
N ASN A 436 -33.81 5.76 4.38
CA ASN A 436 -34.03 6.62 3.21
C ASN A 436 -32.89 7.60 2.88
N GLN A 437 -31.72 7.47 3.51
CA GLN A 437 -30.55 8.24 3.14
C GLN A 437 -29.86 7.54 1.96
N THR A 438 -29.72 8.23 0.82
CA THR A 438 -29.16 7.67 -0.43
C THR A 438 -27.91 8.40 -0.91
N THR A 439 -27.52 9.48 -0.23
CA THR A 439 -26.33 10.27 -0.55
C THR A 439 -25.46 10.52 0.69
N PRO A 440 -24.12 10.60 0.52
CA PRO A 440 -23.21 10.98 1.58
C PRO A 440 -23.46 12.40 2.10
N ILE A 441 -22.98 12.68 3.31
CA ILE A 441 -22.83 14.02 3.85
C ILE A 441 -21.72 14.73 3.08
N ARG A 442 -22.04 15.92 2.53
CA ARG A 442 -21.10 16.73 1.73
C ARG A 442 -20.30 17.73 2.56
N ASP A 443 -20.77 18.06 3.74
CA ASP A 443 -20.05 18.96 4.65
C ASP A 443 -18.81 18.26 5.21
N LEU A 444 -17.63 18.60 4.69
CA LEU A 444 -16.35 18.04 5.12
C LEU A 444 -15.98 18.41 6.57
N SER A 445 -16.62 19.43 7.14
CA SER A 445 -16.46 19.81 8.56
C SER A 445 -17.28 18.94 9.52
N TYR A 446 -18.20 18.13 8.98
CA TYR A 446 -19.05 17.24 9.78
C TYR A 446 -18.22 16.32 10.69
N ARG A 447 -18.64 16.24 11.96
CA ARG A 447 -18.14 15.30 12.95
C ARG A 447 -19.33 14.72 13.71
N GLY A 448 -19.57 13.43 13.55
CA GLY A 448 -20.74 12.76 14.13
C GLY A 448 -20.55 12.37 15.60
N PRO A 449 -21.64 12.28 16.40
CA PRO A 449 -21.56 11.79 17.78
C PRO A 449 -21.40 10.26 17.86
N GLY A 450 -21.54 9.55 16.73
CA GLY A 450 -21.35 8.10 16.63
C GLY A 450 -19.89 7.64 16.78
N THR A 451 -18.94 8.57 16.93
CA THR A 451 -17.51 8.30 17.14
C THR A 451 -17.01 8.99 18.41
N SER A 452 -16.13 8.32 19.16
CA SER A 452 -15.54 8.87 20.39
C SER A 452 -14.13 9.41 20.16
N LYS A 453 -13.96 10.72 20.30
CA LYS A 453 -12.63 11.35 20.30
C LYS A 453 -11.74 10.81 21.42
N GLY A 454 -12.34 10.45 22.56
CA GLY A 454 -11.64 9.86 23.68
C GLY A 454 -11.07 8.48 23.39
N LEU A 455 -11.85 7.60 22.76
CA LEU A 455 -11.32 6.29 22.32
C LEU A 455 -10.31 6.42 21.19
N MET A 456 -10.47 7.38 20.25
CA MET A 456 -9.41 7.68 19.26
C MET A 456 -8.11 8.14 19.94
N ARG A 457 -8.20 8.94 21.01
CA ARG A 457 -7.04 9.34 21.82
C ARG A 457 -6.39 8.12 22.47
N VAL A 458 -7.17 7.23 23.08
CA VAL A 458 -6.65 5.98 23.67
C VAL A 458 -5.96 5.09 22.62
N ILE A 459 -6.53 4.96 21.41
CA ILE A 459 -5.89 4.25 20.28
C ILE A 459 -4.51 4.85 19.98
N GLY A 460 -4.44 6.18 19.86
CA GLY A 460 -3.20 6.90 19.61
C GLY A 460 -2.17 6.72 20.71
N GLU A 461 -2.58 6.88 21.97
CA GLU A 461 -1.73 6.72 23.15
C GLU A 461 -1.19 5.29 23.29
N VAL A 462 -2.05 4.28 23.18
CA VAL A 462 -1.64 2.88 23.35
C VAL A 462 -0.71 2.43 22.22
N PHE A 463 -1.08 2.68 20.95
CA PHE A 463 -0.29 2.18 19.83
C PHE A 463 0.99 2.98 19.58
N SER A 464 1.06 4.26 19.96
CA SER A 464 2.31 5.03 19.88
C SER A 464 3.41 4.50 20.79
N THR A 465 3.03 3.82 21.88
CA THR A 465 3.98 3.20 22.83
C THR A 465 4.43 1.80 22.43
N SER A 466 3.86 1.22 21.36
CA SER A 466 4.18 -0.15 20.95
C SER A 466 5.55 -0.25 20.29
N LYS A 467 6.33 -1.26 20.68
CA LYS A 467 7.61 -1.62 20.04
C LYS A 467 7.43 -2.30 18.69
N VAL A 468 6.27 -2.93 18.46
CA VAL A 468 5.91 -3.53 17.18
C VAL A 468 5.02 -2.53 16.45
N PRO A 469 5.40 -2.12 15.22
CA PRO A 469 4.56 -1.21 14.45
C PRO A 469 3.14 -1.71 14.26
N VAL A 470 2.17 -0.93 14.75
CA VAL A 470 0.74 -1.16 14.51
C VAL A 470 0.27 -0.13 13.48
N GLY A 471 -0.04 -0.60 12.28
CA GLY A 471 -0.53 0.24 11.20
C GLY A 471 -1.99 0.64 11.44
N ILE A 472 -2.24 1.93 11.66
CA ILE A 472 -3.61 2.44 11.81
C ILE A 472 -4.27 2.58 10.45
N VAL A 473 -5.35 1.82 10.21
CA VAL A 473 -6.25 2.01 9.07
C VAL A 473 -7.36 2.95 9.54
N ASN A 474 -7.14 4.25 9.38
CA ASN A 474 -8.06 5.28 9.86
C ASN A 474 -9.27 5.39 8.93
N ILE A 475 -10.34 4.70 9.29
CA ILE A 475 -11.62 4.68 8.55
C ILE A 475 -12.66 5.63 9.14
N THR A 476 -12.39 6.24 10.29
CA THR A 476 -13.42 6.89 11.11
C THR A 476 -14.05 8.06 10.35
N GLN A 477 -13.25 9.04 9.94
CA GLN A 477 -13.77 10.27 9.35
C GLN A 477 -14.44 10.06 8.00
N LEU A 478 -13.82 9.29 7.11
CA LEU A 478 -14.40 9.00 5.80
C LEU A 478 -15.72 8.24 5.93
N SER A 479 -15.84 7.35 6.92
CA SER A 479 -17.07 6.58 7.13
C SER A 479 -18.19 7.43 7.72
N GLU A 480 -17.86 8.50 8.47
CA GLU A 480 -18.85 9.44 9.02
C GLU A 480 -19.62 10.17 7.92
N TYR A 481 -19.04 10.34 6.73
CA TYR A 481 -19.78 10.95 5.63
C TYR A 481 -20.81 9.99 5.03
N ARG A 482 -20.71 8.69 5.28
CA ARG A 482 -21.43 7.65 4.52
C ARG A 482 -22.75 7.22 5.13
N LYS A 483 -23.58 8.17 5.57
CA LYS A 483 -24.93 7.90 6.07
C LYS A 483 -25.81 7.06 5.11
N ASP A 484 -25.48 7.06 3.83
CA ASP A 484 -26.13 6.32 2.75
C ASP A 484 -25.81 4.83 2.70
N ALA A 485 -24.62 4.40 3.16
CA ALA A 485 -24.11 3.06 2.85
C ALA A 485 -24.57 1.96 3.83
N HIS A 486 -25.37 2.30 4.84
CA HIS A 486 -25.84 1.35 5.84
C HIS A 486 -26.82 0.33 5.27
N THR A 487 -26.94 -0.82 5.93
CA THR A 487 -27.92 -1.85 5.57
C THR A 487 -29.37 -1.37 5.71
N GLN A 488 -29.63 -0.41 6.60
CA GLN A 488 -30.97 0.09 6.90
C GLN A 488 -31.90 -1.08 7.24
N ILE A 489 -33.05 -1.17 6.57
CA ILE A 489 -34.00 -2.29 6.73
C ILE A 489 -33.68 -3.48 5.82
N TYR A 490 -32.83 -3.28 4.81
CA TYR A 490 -32.57 -4.19 3.70
C TYR A 490 -31.54 -5.24 4.10
N LYS A 491 -31.97 -6.14 4.98
CA LYS A 491 -31.14 -7.23 5.48
C LYS A 491 -32.01 -8.36 5.98
N LYS A 492 -31.41 -9.54 6.15
CA LYS A 492 -32.09 -10.64 6.83
C LYS A 492 -32.48 -10.27 8.27
N GLN A 493 -33.78 -10.24 8.53
CA GLN A 493 -34.35 -10.10 9.85
C GLN A 493 -34.47 -11.47 10.51
N TRP A 494 -33.76 -11.66 11.63
CA TRP A 494 -33.72 -12.95 12.34
C TRP A 494 -34.93 -13.18 13.23
N ASN A 495 -35.54 -12.09 13.69
CA ASN A 495 -36.78 -12.11 14.45
C ASN A 495 -37.90 -11.54 13.58
N PRO A 496 -39.12 -12.11 13.62
CA PRO A 496 -40.28 -11.51 12.99
C PRO A 496 -40.48 -10.08 13.49
N LEU A 497 -40.70 -9.14 12.57
CA LEU A 497 -41.00 -7.75 12.90
C LEU A 497 -42.44 -7.63 13.41
N THR A 498 -42.67 -6.78 14.40
CA THR A 498 -44.04 -6.50 14.87
C THR A 498 -44.79 -5.60 13.89
N PRO A 499 -46.14 -5.56 13.92
CA PRO A 499 -46.91 -4.65 13.08
C PRO A 499 -46.50 -3.18 13.25
N GLU A 500 -46.16 -2.76 14.47
CA GLU A 500 -45.69 -1.40 14.78
C GLU A 500 -44.33 -1.13 14.13
N GLN A 501 -43.43 -2.11 14.12
CA GLN A 501 -42.14 -2.00 13.44
C GLN A 501 -42.35 -1.88 11.93
N ILE A 502 -43.18 -2.73 11.33
CA ILE A 502 -43.48 -2.69 9.88
C ILE A 502 -44.09 -1.33 9.49
N ALA A 503 -44.99 -0.79 10.31
CA ALA A 503 -45.59 0.53 10.11
C ALA A 503 -44.58 1.68 10.26
N ASN A 504 -43.46 1.47 10.98
CA ASN A 504 -42.41 2.45 11.20
C ASN A 504 -41.02 1.87 10.87
N PRO A 505 -40.62 1.79 9.58
CA PRO A 505 -39.34 1.23 9.16
C PRO A 505 -38.10 1.84 9.83
N LYS A 506 -38.17 3.13 10.15
CA LYS A 506 -37.12 3.84 10.91
C LYS A 506 -36.80 3.15 12.25
N SER A 507 -37.79 2.55 12.91
CA SER A 507 -37.64 1.93 14.23
C SER A 507 -36.73 0.70 14.27
N TYR A 508 -36.56 0.01 13.14
CA TYR A 508 -35.74 -1.20 13.04
C TYR A 508 -34.62 -1.11 11.99
N ALA A 509 -34.41 0.08 11.42
CA ALA A 509 -33.31 0.34 10.51
C ALA A 509 -31.94 0.15 11.20
N ASP A 510 -31.08 -0.65 10.59
CA ASP A 510 -29.71 -0.85 11.04
C ASP A 510 -28.81 0.24 10.47
N CYS A 511 -28.50 1.20 11.34
CA CYS A 511 -27.59 2.31 11.07
C CYS A 511 -26.18 2.07 11.63
N THR A 512 -25.76 0.81 11.64
CA THR A 512 -24.47 0.35 12.16
C THR A 512 -23.71 -0.46 11.11
N HIS A 513 -24.35 -1.47 10.53
CA HIS A 513 -23.73 -2.34 9.54
C HIS A 513 -23.84 -1.76 8.13
N TRP A 514 -22.99 -2.23 7.22
CA TRP A 514 -22.80 -1.68 5.89
C TRP A 514 -23.22 -2.68 4.82
N CYS A 515 -23.85 -2.20 3.76
CA CYS A 515 -24.11 -3.03 2.58
C CYS A 515 -22.78 -3.44 1.92
N LEU A 516 -22.76 -4.63 1.29
CA LEU A 516 -21.68 -5.07 0.41
C LEU A 516 -22.25 -5.39 -0.99
N PRO A 517 -21.62 -4.92 -2.08
CA PRO A 517 -20.44 -4.02 -2.14
C PRO A 517 -20.76 -2.63 -1.56
N GLY A 518 -19.74 -1.89 -1.13
CA GLY A 518 -19.92 -0.57 -0.53
C GLY A 518 -18.73 -0.06 0.30
N LEU A 519 -19.02 0.61 1.40
CA LEU A 519 -18.04 1.34 2.21
C LEU A 519 -16.85 0.47 2.67
N GLN A 520 -17.09 -0.80 3.01
CA GLN A 520 -16.03 -1.65 3.54
C GLN A 520 -15.02 -2.08 2.46
N ASP A 521 -15.38 -1.97 1.18
CA ASP A 521 -14.43 -2.16 0.08
C ASP A 521 -13.34 -1.07 0.13
N THR A 522 -13.74 0.18 0.41
CA THR A 522 -12.80 1.30 0.63
C THR A 522 -11.91 1.06 1.86
N TRP A 523 -12.42 0.44 2.93
CA TRP A 523 -11.57 0.09 4.08
C TRP A 523 -10.48 -0.90 3.68
N ASN A 524 -10.80 -1.84 2.79
CA ASN A 524 -9.83 -2.78 2.24
C ASN A 524 -8.88 -2.13 1.23
N GLU A 525 -9.30 -1.10 0.49
CA GLU A 525 -8.38 -0.30 -0.33
C GLU A 525 -7.37 0.48 0.51
N LEU A 526 -7.79 1.02 1.67
CA LEU A 526 -6.87 1.66 2.61
C LEU A 526 -5.90 0.67 3.24
N LEU A 527 -6.39 -0.53 3.61
CA LEU A 527 -5.56 -1.62 4.12
C LEU A 527 -4.55 -2.09 3.05
N TYR A 528 -5.02 -2.29 1.82
CA TYR A 528 -4.20 -2.63 0.65
C TYR A 528 -3.13 -1.57 0.39
N SER A 529 -3.50 -0.28 0.41
CA SER A 529 -2.56 0.84 0.29
C SER A 529 -1.48 0.79 1.37
N LYS A 530 -1.85 0.51 2.62
CA LYS A 530 -0.89 0.40 3.73
C LYS A 530 -0.01 -0.85 3.66
N LEU A 531 -0.52 -1.94 3.09
CA LEU A 531 0.28 -3.13 2.81
C LEU A 531 1.33 -2.86 1.73
N LEU A 532 0.99 -2.06 0.71
CA LEU A 532 1.92 -1.65 -0.35
C LEU A 532 2.99 -0.66 0.13
N LEU A 533 2.66 0.25 1.05
CA LEU A 533 3.52 1.37 1.48
C LEU A 533 4.52 1.04 2.61
N TYR A 534 4.64 -0.22 3.04
CA TYR A 534 5.46 -0.58 4.20
C TYR A 534 6.92 -0.95 3.85
N HIS A 535 7.90 -0.28 4.50
CA HIS A 535 9.32 -0.63 4.58
C HIS A 535 9.75 -1.07 6.00
N PRO A 536 10.50 -2.17 6.20
CA PRO A 536 11.05 -2.53 7.51
C PRO A 536 12.40 -1.84 7.82
N HIS A 537 12.40 -1.04 8.91
CA HIS A 537 13.52 -0.59 9.75
C HIS A 537 14.33 0.67 9.36
N SER A 538 14.14 1.75 10.12
CA SER A 538 15.21 2.65 10.58
C SER A 538 15.40 2.44 12.09
N ARG A 539 16.53 1.85 12.51
CA ARG A 539 16.93 1.81 13.92
C ARG A 539 17.65 3.12 14.26
N ALA A 540 17.11 3.87 15.21
CA ALA A 540 17.90 4.83 15.97
C ALA A 540 19.03 4.07 16.70
N ARG A 541 20.28 4.29 16.31
CA ARG A 541 21.41 4.17 17.24
C ARG A 541 21.73 5.58 17.72
N LEU A 542 21.31 5.86 18.95
CA LEU A 542 21.96 6.86 19.79
C LEU A 542 23.44 6.49 19.89
N SER A 543 24.29 7.41 19.44
CA SER A 543 25.73 7.39 19.61
C SER A 543 26.09 7.26 21.10
N SER A 544 26.81 6.20 21.45
CA SER A 544 27.68 6.18 22.63
C SER A 544 29.09 5.81 22.16
N ALA A 545 29.81 6.83 21.70
CA ALA A 545 31.25 6.89 21.52
C ALA A 545 31.60 8.38 21.69
N GLN A 546 32.52 8.87 22.50
CA GLN A 546 33.58 8.30 23.32
C GLN A 546 33.91 9.37 24.38
N LEU A 547 34.38 8.98 25.56
CA LEU A 547 35.23 9.85 26.37
C LEU A 547 36.58 9.16 26.53
N SER A 548 37.56 9.58 25.73
CA SER A 548 38.97 9.55 26.13
C SER A 548 39.82 10.35 25.15
N SER A 549 40.48 11.37 25.69
CA SER A 549 41.68 12.03 25.16
C SER A 549 42.56 12.37 26.39
N PRO A 550 43.83 12.77 26.25
CA PRO A 550 44.96 11.97 25.80
C PRO A 550 46.08 11.99 26.87
N ARG A 551 47.02 11.03 26.89
CA ARG A 551 48.29 11.19 27.62
C ARG A 551 49.49 10.53 26.92
N THR A 552 50.38 11.41 26.42
CA THR A 552 51.85 11.42 26.55
C THR A 552 52.68 10.13 26.34
N GLN A 553 53.38 10.06 25.18
CA GLN A 553 54.86 10.13 25.00
C GLN A 553 55.75 9.70 26.21
N ILE A 554 56.84 8.90 26.18
CA ILE A 554 57.92 8.50 25.23
C ILE A 554 58.65 7.23 25.84
N PRO A 555 59.90 6.81 25.49
CA PRO A 555 60.50 6.11 24.31
C PRO A 555 61.12 4.71 24.64
N MET A 556 61.51 3.91 23.62
CA MET A 556 62.93 3.59 23.28
C MET A 556 63.11 2.32 22.42
N HIS A 557 64.04 2.49 21.46
CA HIS A 557 64.94 1.52 20.81
C HIS A 557 64.47 0.61 19.66
N GLN A 558 64.81 1.10 18.46
CA GLN A 558 65.34 0.37 17.29
C GLN A 558 66.71 -0.29 17.61
N PRO A 559 67.16 -1.35 16.90
CA PRO A 559 67.63 -1.22 15.51
C PRO A 559 67.34 -2.38 14.54
N ALA A 560 67.68 -2.10 13.28
CA ALA A 560 67.31 -2.73 12.03
C ALA A 560 68.11 -3.99 11.64
N ALA A 561 67.54 -4.80 10.72
CA ALA A 561 68.26 -5.38 9.57
C ALA A 561 67.33 -6.03 8.53
N MET A 562 67.22 -5.37 7.37
CA MET A 562 67.31 -5.90 5.99
C MET A 562 66.64 -7.22 5.55
N GLN A 563 65.60 -7.03 4.71
CA GLN A 563 65.48 -7.47 3.31
C GLN A 563 65.03 -8.89 2.88
N ARG A 564 64.06 -8.82 1.93
CA ARG A 564 63.81 -9.63 0.71
C ARG A 564 62.74 -10.74 0.76
N ALA A 565 61.59 -10.34 0.21
CA ALA A 565 60.87 -10.96 -0.91
C ALA A 565 60.22 -12.34 -0.71
N LEU A 566 58.87 -12.30 -0.64
CA LEU A 566 57.94 -12.99 -1.54
C LEU A 566 58.40 -14.35 -2.10
N ALA A 567 57.82 -15.43 -1.58
CA ALA A 567 56.80 -16.22 -2.27
C ALA A 567 56.62 -17.58 -1.58
N VAL A 568 55.42 -18.14 -1.71
CA VAL A 568 55.10 -19.56 -1.47
C VAL A 568 54.89 -19.98 0.00
N VAL A 569 54.05 -19.25 0.73
CA VAL A 569 53.17 -19.84 1.76
C VAL A 569 51.84 -20.25 1.11
N ALA A 570 51.93 -20.82 -0.10
CA ALA A 570 50.79 -21.10 -0.96
C ALA A 570 50.18 -22.49 -0.78
N LEU A 571 50.62 -23.31 0.18
CA LEU A 571 50.21 -24.74 0.17
C LEU A 571 49.84 -25.38 1.51
N LEU A 572 49.71 -24.66 2.63
CA LEU A 572 49.28 -25.27 3.90
C LEU A 572 48.32 -24.39 4.72
N ALA A 573 47.24 -23.90 4.09
CA ALA A 573 46.09 -23.34 4.79
C ALA A 573 44.75 -23.85 4.22
N ALA A 574 44.71 -25.12 3.81
CA ALA A 574 43.48 -25.82 3.47
C ALA A 574 43.15 -26.84 4.57
N ALA A 575 42.57 -26.39 5.69
CA ALA A 575 41.84 -27.24 6.66
C ALA A 575 41.17 -26.49 7.84
N ALA A 576 41.14 -25.15 7.90
CA ALA A 576 40.55 -24.43 9.04
C ALA A 576 39.80 -23.15 8.62
N ALA A 577 38.89 -23.27 7.66
CA ALA A 577 37.95 -22.21 7.27
C ALA A 577 36.52 -22.77 7.10
N ILE A 578 35.96 -23.35 8.17
CA ILE A 578 34.51 -23.52 8.33
C ILE A 578 34.18 -23.13 9.77
N ALA A 579 34.01 -21.82 9.99
CA ALA A 579 33.24 -21.19 11.07
C ALA A 579 33.81 -19.78 11.32
N GLY A 580 33.07 -18.74 10.93
CA GLY A 580 33.34 -17.36 11.37
C GLY A 580 33.51 -16.34 10.26
N ALA A 581 32.46 -16.13 9.45
CA ALA A 581 32.26 -14.88 8.73
C ALA A 581 30.76 -14.57 8.72
N GLN A 582 30.24 -14.05 9.84
CA GLN A 582 28.97 -13.33 9.85
C GLN A 582 29.24 -11.92 9.29
N GLY A 583 29.17 -11.79 7.97
CA GLY A 583 29.09 -10.50 7.29
C GLY A 583 27.68 -9.94 7.39
N GLU A 584 27.57 -8.66 7.73
CA GLU A 584 26.32 -7.90 7.78
C GLU A 584 25.57 -7.97 6.44
N SER A 585 24.26 -8.25 6.49
CA SER A 585 23.37 -8.21 5.32
C SER A 585 23.05 -6.76 4.92
N PRO A 586 23.13 -6.39 3.63
CA PRO A 586 22.74 -5.06 3.14
C PRO A 586 21.25 -4.73 3.40
N GLU A 587 21.02 -3.50 3.85
CA GLU A 587 19.73 -2.85 4.12
C GLU A 587 18.96 -2.65 2.78
N LEU A 588 17.71 -3.12 2.67
CA LEU A 588 16.90 -3.04 1.44
C LEU A 588 16.29 -1.64 1.25
N LEU A 589 16.26 -1.15 0.00
CA LEU A 589 16.02 0.25 -0.37
C LEU A 589 14.52 0.69 -0.51
N PRO A 590 14.19 1.98 -0.30
CA PRO A 590 12.85 2.57 -0.08
C PRO A 590 11.83 2.57 -1.25
N PHE A 591 12.03 1.77 -2.29
CA PHE A 591 11.08 1.62 -3.40
C PHE A 591 10.88 0.13 -3.77
N ALA A 592 11.38 -0.80 -2.96
CA ALA A 592 11.20 -2.24 -3.14
C ALA A 592 9.75 -2.68 -2.87
N VAL A 593 9.04 -3.09 -3.91
CA VAL A 593 7.85 -3.94 -3.84
C VAL A 593 8.31 -5.40 -3.93
N GLY A 594 8.85 -5.91 -2.83
CA GLY A 594 9.34 -7.30 -2.72
C GLY A 594 10.86 -7.44 -2.86
N ALA A 595 11.39 -8.57 -2.40
CA ALA A 595 12.78 -8.95 -2.62
C ALA A 595 12.90 -9.58 -4.00
N ALA A 596 13.93 -9.20 -4.77
CA ALA A 596 14.29 -9.93 -5.98
C ALA A 596 14.52 -11.41 -5.65
N PRO A 597 14.12 -12.36 -6.52
CA PRO A 597 14.52 -13.76 -6.38
C PRO A 597 16.04 -13.84 -6.24
N GLU A 598 16.55 -14.59 -5.25
CA GLU A 598 17.99 -14.76 -5.09
C GLU A 598 18.61 -15.28 -6.39
N GLY A 599 19.62 -14.57 -6.91
CA GLY A 599 20.36 -14.97 -8.11
C GLY A 599 19.79 -14.50 -9.46
N CYS A 600 18.73 -13.68 -9.53
CA CYS A 600 18.26 -13.18 -10.82
C CYS A 600 19.00 -11.93 -11.31
N ASP A 601 19.89 -12.10 -12.28
CA ASP A 601 20.41 -11.01 -13.11
C ASP A 601 19.46 -10.76 -14.29
N VAL A 602 18.63 -9.73 -14.18
CA VAL A 602 17.67 -9.37 -15.23
C VAL A 602 18.31 -8.84 -16.51
N GLY A 603 19.61 -8.49 -16.48
CA GLY A 603 20.39 -8.12 -17.67
C GLY A 603 20.84 -9.31 -18.51
N GLU A 604 20.77 -10.54 -17.97
CA GLU A 604 21.21 -11.78 -18.62
C GLU A 604 20.02 -12.71 -18.92
N GLY A 605 19.92 -13.14 -20.17
CA GLY A 605 18.69 -13.75 -20.67
C GLY A 605 18.71 -14.03 -22.16
N GLU A 606 17.52 -14.21 -22.71
CA GLU A 606 17.28 -14.41 -24.13
C GLU A 606 16.04 -13.66 -24.61
N TRP A 607 15.98 -13.40 -25.92
CA TRP A 607 14.79 -12.85 -26.55
C TRP A 607 13.83 -13.99 -26.91
N VAL A 608 12.59 -13.87 -26.46
CA VAL A 608 11.51 -14.82 -26.73
C VAL A 608 10.45 -14.14 -27.59
N PHE A 609 10.03 -14.80 -28.65
CA PHE A 609 8.95 -14.31 -29.50
C PHE A 609 7.61 -14.56 -28.80
N ASP A 610 6.82 -13.50 -28.61
CA ASP A 610 5.56 -13.51 -27.87
C ASP A 610 4.53 -12.62 -28.54
N GLU A 611 3.84 -13.16 -29.54
CA GLU A 611 2.84 -12.44 -30.32
C GLU A 611 1.59 -12.09 -29.50
N ALA A 612 1.28 -12.87 -28.47
CA ALA A 612 0.11 -12.68 -27.63
C ALA A 612 0.26 -11.50 -26.66
N ALA A 613 1.47 -11.26 -26.15
CA ALA A 613 1.73 -10.23 -25.16
C ALA A 613 2.33 -8.93 -25.73
N ARG A 614 2.81 -8.93 -26.98
CA ARG A 614 3.58 -7.82 -27.57
C ARG A 614 3.02 -7.34 -28.89
N PRO A 615 3.19 -6.06 -29.28
CA PRO A 615 3.77 -4.97 -28.47
C PRO A 615 2.80 -4.47 -27.39
N TRP A 616 3.30 -3.66 -26.45
CA TRP A 616 2.49 -3.06 -25.37
C TRP A 616 1.47 -2.03 -25.88
N TYR A 617 1.77 -1.37 -26.99
CA TYR A 617 0.98 -0.33 -27.63
C TYR A 617 1.23 -0.38 -29.13
N ALA A 618 0.29 0.12 -29.93
CA ALA A 618 0.51 0.34 -31.35
C ALA A 618 1.22 1.69 -31.59
N GLU A 619 2.04 1.79 -32.63
CA GLU A 619 2.84 2.98 -32.93
C GLU A 619 1.94 4.22 -33.09
N GLU A 620 0.83 4.07 -33.81
CA GLU A 620 -0.17 5.09 -34.10
C GLU A 620 -0.98 5.55 -32.88
N GLU A 621 -1.01 4.77 -31.79
CA GLU A 621 -1.75 5.12 -30.58
C GLU A 621 -0.96 6.07 -29.67
N CYS A 622 0.36 6.16 -29.81
CA CYS A 622 1.19 6.98 -28.94
C CYS A 622 1.58 8.31 -29.60
N PRO A 623 1.02 9.46 -29.17
CA PRO A 623 1.29 10.76 -29.77
C PRO A 623 2.65 11.36 -29.40
N TYR A 624 3.42 10.69 -28.54
CA TYR A 624 4.70 11.19 -28.05
C TYR A 624 5.89 10.71 -28.88
N ILE A 625 5.67 9.72 -29.77
CA ILE A 625 6.74 9.17 -30.61
C ILE A 625 7.17 10.22 -31.62
N GLN A 626 8.46 10.56 -31.63
CA GLN A 626 9.00 11.48 -32.62
C GLN A 626 9.07 10.79 -34.00
N PRO A 627 8.88 11.54 -35.11
CA PRO A 627 8.92 10.98 -36.46
C PRO A 627 10.20 10.20 -36.81
N ASP A 628 11.31 10.49 -36.13
CA ASP A 628 12.57 9.76 -36.28
C ASP A 628 12.56 8.34 -35.68
N LEU A 629 11.51 7.96 -34.93
CA LEU A 629 11.36 6.65 -34.26
C LEU A 629 10.11 5.86 -34.71
N THR A 630 9.20 6.47 -35.49
CA THR A 630 7.97 5.86 -36.02
C THR A 630 8.24 5.06 -37.29
N CYS A 631 8.60 3.78 -37.18
CA CYS A 631 9.04 3.00 -38.33
C CYS A 631 7.90 2.53 -39.24
N GLN A 632 6.78 2.09 -38.66
CA GLN A 632 5.63 1.63 -39.45
C GLN A 632 5.02 2.79 -40.24
N ALA A 633 4.89 3.97 -39.62
CA ALA A 633 4.40 5.18 -40.29
C ALA A 633 5.33 5.62 -41.44
N HIS A 634 6.61 5.27 -41.38
CA HIS A 634 7.58 5.55 -42.44
C HIS A 634 7.80 4.36 -43.40
N GLY A 635 6.84 3.44 -43.46
CA GLY A 635 6.76 2.43 -44.51
C GLY A 635 7.60 1.17 -44.25
N ARG A 636 7.96 0.89 -43.00
CA ARG A 636 8.62 -0.37 -42.64
C ARG A 636 7.68 -1.55 -42.89
N PRO A 637 8.03 -2.53 -43.75
CA PRO A 637 7.10 -3.58 -44.18
C PRO A 637 6.94 -4.71 -43.16
N ASP A 638 7.93 -4.94 -42.29
CA ASP A 638 7.90 -5.97 -41.24
C ASP A 638 7.50 -5.37 -39.89
N ALA A 639 6.74 -6.12 -39.08
CA ALA A 639 6.37 -5.76 -37.71
C ALA A 639 6.82 -6.80 -36.66
N ALA A 640 7.47 -7.90 -37.09
CA ALA A 640 7.85 -9.00 -36.21
C ALA A 640 8.86 -8.58 -35.13
N TYR A 641 9.69 -7.57 -35.39
CA TYR A 641 10.64 -7.01 -34.41
C TYR A 641 9.93 -6.48 -33.14
N GLN A 642 8.65 -6.09 -33.23
CA GLN A 642 7.86 -5.60 -32.11
C GLN A 642 7.38 -6.72 -31.17
N ARG A 643 7.42 -7.98 -31.63
CA ARG A 643 6.83 -9.14 -30.94
C ARG A 643 7.81 -9.87 -30.02
N TRP A 644 9.01 -9.34 -29.82
CA TRP A 644 10.02 -9.96 -28.97
C TRP A 644 9.98 -9.39 -27.56
N ARG A 645 9.98 -10.26 -26.55
CA ARG A 645 10.15 -9.91 -25.14
C ARG A 645 11.45 -10.47 -24.59
N TRP A 646 12.03 -9.79 -23.61
CA TRP A 646 13.21 -10.28 -22.91
C TRP A 646 12.80 -11.26 -21.79
N GLN A 647 13.47 -12.41 -21.73
CA GLN A 647 13.30 -13.41 -20.69
C GLN A 647 14.63 -13.58 -19.96
N PRO A 648 14.76 -13.08 -18.72
CA PRO A 648 15.92 -13.40 -17.89
C PRO A 648 16.06 -14.91 -17.69
N ARG A 649 17.29 -15.40 -17.52
CA ARG A 649 17.56 -16.85 -17.42
C ARG A 649 16.94 -17.49 -16.19
N ASP A 650 17.10 -16.83 -15.04
CA ASP A 650 16.80 -17.41 -13.73
C ASP A 650 15.50 -16.86 -13.11
N CYS A 651 14.85 -15.90 -13.77
CA CYS A 651 13.54 -15.40 -13.36
C CYS A 651 12.74 -14.83 -14.53
N SER A 652 11.50 -14.42 -14.26
CA SER A 652 10.64 -13.77 -15.26
C SER A 652 10.41 -12.31 -14.89
N LEU A 653 10.39 -11.44 -15.90
CA LEU A 653 9.98 -10.06 -15.71
C LEU A 653 8.47 -10.00 -15.45
N PRO A 654 8.00 -9.19 -14.49
CA PRO A 654 6.59 -8.93 -14.29
C PRO A 654 6.03 -8.16 -15.49
N SER A 655 4.73 -8.35 -15.76
CA SER A 655 4.03 -7.54 -16.74
C SER A 655 4.10 -6.06 -16.36
N PHE A 656 4.42 -5.19 -17.32
CA PHE A 656 4.46 -3.75 -17.11
C PHE A 656 3.07 -3.23 -16.73
N ASN A 657 2.99 -2.54 -15.59
CA ASN A 657 1.74 -1.94 -15.09
C ASN A 657 1.87 -0.43 -15.09
N ALA A 658 1.27 0.23 -16.08
CA ALA A 658 1.30 1.68 -16.26
C ALA A 658 0.73 2.44 -15.04
N THR A 659 -0.42 2.01 -14.53
CA THR A 659 -1.03 2.60 -13.34
C THR A 659 -0.14 2.39 -12.12
N GLY A 660 0.45 1.19 -11.95
CA GLY A 660 1.37 0.91 -10.86
C GLY A 660 2.62 1.80 -10.89
N MET A 661 3.19 2.01 -12.08
CA MET A 661 4.32 2.93 -12.29
C MET A 661 3.93 4.39 -11.97
N LEU A 662 2.75 4.85 -12.40
CA LEU A 662 2.25 6.20 -12.10
C LEU A 662 1.93 6.40 -10.62
N GLU A 663 1.38 5.39 -9.94
CA GLU A 663 1.17 5.41 -8.48
C GLU A 663 2.49 5.46 -7.72
N MET A 664 3.50 4.71 -8.16
CA MET A 664 4.85 4.79 -7.58
C MET A 664 5.47 6.17 -7.75
N LEU A 665 5.15 6.86 -8.85
CA LEU A 665 5.58 8.22 -9.15
C LEU A 665 4.63 9.30 -8.61
N ARG A 666 3.61 8.96 -7.82
CA ARG A 666 2.64 9.93 -7.34
C ARG A 666 3.29 11.00 -6.47
N GLY A 667 3.08 12.27 -6.80
CA GLY A 667 3.70 13.41 -6.12
C GLY A 667 5.21 13.51 -6.34
N LYS A 668 5.75 12.82 -7.35
CA LYS A 668 7.19 12.67 -7.56
C LYS A 668 7.63 13.13 -8.94
N ARG A 669 8.92 13.42 -9.03
CA ARG A 669 9.62 13.83 -10.24
C ARG A 669 10.62 12.77 -10.69
N MET A 670 10.37 12.18 -11.85
CA MET A 670 11.29 11.27 -12.54
C MET A 670 11.98 12.02 -13.68
N LEU A 671 13.31 12.04 -13.68
CA LEU A 671 14.11 12.80 -14.64
C LEU A 671 15.11 11.89 -15.37
N PHE A 672 14.94 11.81 -16.68
CA PHE A 672 15.91 11.23 -17.62
C PHE A 672 16.90 12.32 -18.05
N VAL A 673 18.20 12.03 -17.97
CA VAL A 673 19.27 12.97 -18.34
C VAL A 673 20.27 12.26 -19.24
N GLY A 674 20.38 12.69 -20.49
CA GLY A 674 21.29 12.02 -21.42
C GLY A 674 21.17 12.42 -22.88
N ASP A 675 21.55 11.47 -23.75
CA ASP A 675 21.59 11.62 -25.19
C ASP A 675 20.27 11.19 -25.89
N SER A 676 20.31 11.07 -27.22
CA SER A 676 19.14 10.71 -28.04
C SER A 676 18.61 9.31 -27.78
N LEU A 677 19.42 8.38 -27.29
CA LEU A 677 18.99 7.00 -27.05
C LEU A 677 18.20 6.92 -25.75
N LEU A 678 18.63 7.67 -24.73
CA LEU A 678 17.83 7.85 -23.52
C LEU A 678 16.54 8.62 -23.79
N ARG A 679 16.55 9.58 -24.73
CA ARG A 679 15.31 10.22 -25.19
C ARG A 679 14.34 9.21 -25.79
N GLY A 680 14.84 8.26 -26.59
CA GLY A 680 14.04 7.15 -27.11
C GLY A 680 13.44 6.28 -26.00
N GLN A 681 14.21 5.97 -24.95
CA GLN A 681 13.71 5.26 -23.78
C GLN A 681 12.65 6.06 -23.01
N TYR A 682 12.87 7.35 -22.80
CA TYR A 682 11.90 8.27 -22.20
C TYR A 682 10.59 8.27 -22.99
N THR A 683 10.66 8.42 -24.31
CA THR A 683 9.49 8.41 -25.20
C THR A 683 8.75 7.08 -25.14
N SER A 684 9.47 5.95 -25.16
CA SER A 684 8.88 4.62 -24.93
C SER A 684 8.14 4.55 -23.61
N LEU A 685 8.72 5.07 -22.51
CA LEU A 685 8.06 5.08 -21.21
C LEU A 685 6.77 5.90 -21.26
N LEU A 686 6.77 7.06 -21.91
CA LEU A 686 5.54 7.84 -22.08
C LEU A 686 4.45 7.05 -22.81
N CYS A 687 4.81 6.26 -23.82
CA CYS A 687 3.85 5.40 -24.54
C CYS A 687 3.33 4.26 -23.67
N LEU A 688 4.20 3.61 -22.89
CA LEU A 688 3.80 2.61 -21.91
C LEU A 688 2.83 3.19 -20.86
N LEU A 689 3.07 4.43 -20.43
CA LEU A 689 2.22 5.15 -19.48
C LEU A 689 0.95 5.73 -20.11
N HIS A 690 0.93 5.92 -21.43
CA HIS A 690 -0.15 6.58 -22.16
C HIS A 690 -1.51 5.88 -21.95
N ARG A 691 -1.53 4.55 -21.83
CA ARG A 691 -2.76 3.79 -21.58
C ARG A 691 -3.20 3.82 -20.10
N GLY A 692 -2.28 4.07 -19.16
CA GLY A 692 -2.55 4.14 -17.72
C GLY A 692 -2.98 5.53 -17.19
N ALA A 693 -2.82 6.59 -18.00
CA ALA A 693 -3.26 7.94 -17.70
C ALA A 693 -4.32 8.40 -18.74
N PRO A 694 -5.63 8.23 -18.49
CA PRO A 694 -6.66 8.45 -19.49
C PRO A 694 -6.69 9.90 -20.02
N GLY A 695 -6.71 10.04 -21.34
CA GLY A 695 -6.86 11.34 -22.01
C GLY A 695 -8.33 11.73 -22.12
N GLY A 696 -8.82 12.61 -21.25
CA GLY A 696 -10.15 13.22 -21.42
C GLY A 696 -10.12 14.31 -22.50
N GLY A 697 -10.97 14.16 -23.52
CA GLY A 697 -11.30 15.24 -24.45
C GLY A 697 -11.90 16.43 -23.68
N GLY A 698 -11.26 17.61 -23.81
CA GLY A 698 -11.71 18.86 -23.21
C GLY A 698 -11.26 19.10 -21.76
N GLY A 699 -9.95 19.30 -21.54
CA GLY A 699 -9.37 19.72 -20.25
C GLY A 699 -8.33 18.78 -19.61
N GLY A 700 -7.56 18.06 -20.42
CA GLY A 700 -6.90 16.78 -20.12
C GLY A 700 -6.15 16.59 -18.79
N SER A 701 -6.36 15.39 -18.22
CA SER A 701 -5.67 14.71 -17.09
C SER A 701 -4.15 14.55 -17.25
N ARG A 702 -3.61 14.88 -18.42
CA ARG A 702 -2.17 14.88 -18.72
C ARG A 702 -1.79 16.04 -19.63
N SER A 703 -0.53 16.45 -19.58
CA SER A 703 0.03 17.46 -20.49
C SER A 703 1.46 17.11 -20.87
N PHE A 704 1.85 17.44 -22.09
CA PHE A 704 3.22 17.32 -22.56
C PHE A 704 3.68 18.68 -23.08
N GLU A 705 4.84 19.14 -22.63
CA GLU A 705 5.46 20.36 -23.13
C GLU A 705 6.96 20.16 -23.27
N THR A 706 7.56 20.87 -24.22
CA THR A 706 9.01 20.97 -24.35
C THR A 706 9.39 22.44 -24.28
N VAL A 707 10.25 22.77 -23.32
CA VAL A 707 10.80 24.12 -23.12
C VAL A 707 12.31 23.99 -23.17
N ASP A 708 12.91 24.55 -24.23
CA ASP A 708 14.34 24.47 -24.52
C ASP A 708 14.87 23.01 -24.49
N SER A 709 15.74 22.70 -23.53
CA SER A 709 16.36 21.38 -23.35
C SER A 709 15.52 20.41 -22.50
N LEU A 710 14.38 20.85 -21.96
CA LEU A 710 13.56 20.08 -21.01
C LEU A 710 12.21 19.71 -21.63
N SER A 711 11.93 18.41 -21.73
CA SER A 711 10.61 17.87 -22.07
C SER A 711 9.92 17.35 -20.82
N ILE A 712 8.69 17.77 -20.58
CA ILE A 712 7.93 17.46 -19.36
C ILE A 712 6.62 16.82 -19.75
N PHE A 713 6.46 15.55 -19.38
CA PHE A 713 5.17 14.89 -19.33
C PHE A 713 4.63 15.00 -17.92
N ARG A 714 3.40 15.52 -17.76
CA ARG A 714 2.71 15.59 -16.48
C ARG A 714 1.51 14.67 -16.51
N ALA A 715 1.46 13.73 -15.57
CA ALA A 715 0.26 12.98 -15.24
C ALA A 715 -0.42 13.71 -14.07
N LYS A 716 -1.37 14.61 -14.38
CA LYS A 716 -1.94 15.55 -13.41
C LYS A 716 -2.69 14.84 -12.29
N ASP A 717 -3.40 13.76 -12.62
CA ASP A 717 -4.14 12.94 -11.62
C ASP A 717 -3.20 12.25 -10.61
N TYR A 718 -1.92 12.15 -10.96
CA TYR A 718 -0.88 11.56 -10.14
C TYR A 718 0.01 12.60 -9.47
N ASP A 719 -0.15 13.88 -9.79
CA ASP A 719 0.82 14.92 -9.42
C ASP A 719 2.27 14.47 -9.73
N ALA A 720 2.43 13.79 -10.86
CA ALA A 720 3.69 13.15 -11.24
C ALA A 720 4.25 13.81 -12.49
N THR A 721 5.57 14.06 -12.50
CA THR A 721 6.28 14.52 -13.69
C THR A 721 7.30 13.48 -14.16
N ILE A 722 7.26 13.20 -15.46
CA ILE A 722 8.26 12.39 -16.15
C ILE A 722 8.94 13.31 -17.16
N GLU A 723 10.21 13.53 -16.94
CA GLU A 723 10.98 14.59 -17.58
C GLU A 723 12.16 14.02 -18.34
N PHE A 724 12.51 14.66 -19.45
CA PHE A 724 13.75 14.42 -20.18
C PHE A 724 14.52 15.73 -20.31
N TYR A 725 15.78 15.72 -19.89
CA TYR A 725 16.69 16.83 -20.02
C TYR A 725 17.86 16.47 -20.94
N TRP A 726 18.03 17.26 -22.00
CA TRP A 726 19.11 17.09 -22.97
C TRP A 726 20.46 17.46 -22.36
N ALA A 727 21.30 16.45 -22.15
CA ALA A 727 22.69 16.59 -21.72
C ALA A 727 23.50 15.41 -22.28
N PRO A 728 23.79 15.40 -23.59
CA PRO A 728 24.23 14.20 -24.29
C PRO A 728 25.59 13.67 -23.81
N MET A 729 26.43 14.56 -23.27
CA MET A 729 27.71 14.22 -22.67
C MET A 729 27.72 14.38 -21.15
N LEU A 730 26.57 14.66 -20.49
CA LEU A 730 26.36 14.98 -19.06
C LEU A 730 27.13 16.18 -18.50
N ALA A 731 28.32 16.46 -19.01
CA ALA A 731 29.08 17.68 -18.78
C ALA A 731 28.61 18.80 -19.72
N GLU A 732 28.84 20.05 -19.29
CA GLU A 732 28.59 21.23 -20.12
C GLU A 732 29.43 21.14 -21.39
N SER A 733 28.79 21.32 -22.54
CA SER A 733 29.43 21.08 -23.82
C SER A 733 28.94 22.03 -24.91
N ASN A 734 29.72 22.16 -25.99
CA ASN A 734 29.25 22.82 -27.21
C ASN A 734 28.14 22.04 -27.94
N SER A 735 27.79 20.86 -27.41
CA SER A 735 26.79 19.91 -27.89
C SER A 735 25.43 20.05 -27.16
N ASP A 736 25.32 20.99 -26.23
CA ASP A 736 24.08 21.25 -25.47
C ASP A 736 23.01 22.01 -26.28
N GLY A 737 23.41 22.66 -27.37
CA GLY A 737 22.56 23.51 -28.21
C GLY A 737 21.93 22.79 -29.40
N ALA A 738 21.13 23.53 -30.17
CA ALA A 738 20.46 23.00 -31.37
C ALA A 738 21.40 22.76 -32.56
N ALA A 739 22.52 23.48 -32.63
CA ALA A 739 23.58 23.26 -33.60
C ALA A 739 24.67 22.39 -32.96
N VAL A 740 24.98 21.26 -33.59
CA VAL A 740 26.00 20.31 -33.10
C VAL A 740 27.23 20.46 -33.99
N PRO A 741 28.34 21.02 -33.48
CA PRO A 741 29.59 21.09 -34.24
C PRO A 741 30.19 19.70 -34.46
N ASP A 742 30.98 19.53 -35.53
CA ASP A 742 31.69 18.27 -35.78
C ASP A 742 32.72 17.98 -34.67
N ASP A 743 33.37 19.01 -34.15
CA ASP A 743 34.30 18.92 -33.03
C ASP A 743 33.55 18.99 -31.68
N ARG A 744 33.73 17.96 -30.85
CA ARG A 744 33.09 17.85 -29.54
C ARG A 744 33.99 18.39 -28.45
N LEU A 745 33.52 19.43 -27.77
CA LEU A 745 34.24 20.10 -26.70
C LEU A 745 33.40 20.05 -25.41
N ILE A 746 33.98 19.47 -24.36
CA ILE A 746 33.39 19.44 -23.01
C ILE A 746 34.15 20.39 -22.08
N ARG A 747 33.44 20.94 -21.09
CA ARG A 747 34.04 21.76 -20.04
C ARG A 747 34.58 20.86 -18.93
N GLY A 748 35.86 21.02 -18.55
CA GLY A 748 36.48 20.26 -17.46
C GLY A 748 36.05 20.69 -16.05
N ALA A 749 35.28 21.77 -15.94
CA ALA A 749 34.78 22.37 -14.69
C ALA A 749 33.46 21.72 -14.20
N PRO A 750 32.95 22.09 -13.01
CA PRO A 750 31.71 21.53 -12.47
C PRO A 750 30.48 21.81 -13.36
N MET A 751 29.66 20.78 -13.55
CA MET A 751 28.40 20.73 -14.33
C MET A 751 27.23 21.55 -13.72
N ASN A 752 27.48 22.79 -13.30
CA ASN A 752 26.51 23.59 -12.55
C ASN A 752 25.27 23.97 -13.38
N LYS A 753 25.42 24.22 -14.68
CA LYS A 753 24.32 24.54 -15.60
C LYS A 753 23.29 23.40 -15.66
N HIS A 754 23.73 22.19 -15.98
CA HIS A 754 22.85 21.03 -16.09
C HIS A 754 22.31 20.58 -14.74
N SER A 755 23.20 20.51 -13.74
CA SER A 755 22.87 19.87 -12.48
C SER A 755 21.89 20.66 -11.61
N SER A 756 21.65 21.93 -11.92
CA SER A 756 20.57 22.72 -11.35
C SER A 756 19.19 22.07 -11.61
N PHE A 757 18.98 21.49 -12.79
CA PHE A 757 17.73 20.82 -13.17
C PHE A 757 17.59 19.44 -12.51
N TRP A 758 18.68 18.82 -12.06
CA TRP A 758 18.65 17.47 -11.50
C TRP A 758 18.20 17.47 -10.03
N LYS A 759 18.38 18.60 -9.33
CA LYS A 759 18.02 18.73 -7.92
C LYS A 759 16.52 18.50 -7.70
N GLY A 760 16.21 17.77 -6.64
CA GLY A 760 14.84 17.49 -6.23
C GLY A 760 14.11 16.45 -7.09
N ALA A 761 14.78 15.78 -8.03
CA ALA A 761 14.21 14.61 -8.68
C ALA A 761 14.23 13.41 -7.71
N ASP A 762 13.10 12.70 -7.60
CA ASP A 762 12.97 11.46 -6.81
C ASP A 762 13.59 10.26 -7.52
N VAL A 763 13.59 10.28 -8.86
CA VAL A 763 14.20 9.23 -9.68
C VAL A 763 15.02 9.88 -10.76
N LEU A 764 16.33 9.63 -10.74
CA LEU A 764 17.28 10.07 -11.76
C LEU A 764 17.66 8.89 -12.64
N VAL A 765 17.52 9.02 -13.95
CA VAL A 765 17.96 8.01 -14.92
C VAL A 765 18.97 8.66 -15.86
N PHE A 766 20.22 8.25 -15.75
CA PHE A 766 21.32 8.76 -16.57
C PHE A 766 21.66 7.81 -17.70
N ASN A 767 22.10 8.38 -18.81
CA ASN A 767 22.81 7.66 -19.86
C ASN A 767 23.66 8.67 -20.64
N SER A 768 24.82 8.23 -21.10
CA SER A 768 25.63 8.99 -22.03
C SER A 768 26.62 8.04 -22.65
N TYR A 769 26.52 7.83 -23.97
CA TYR A 769 27.40 6.87 -24.63
C TYR A 769 27.59 7.18 -26.11
N LEU A 770 26.51 7.38 -26.86
CA LEU A 770 26.57 7.50 -28.31
C LEU A 770 27.52 8.62 -28.74
N TRP A 771 27.52 9.71 -27.98
CA TRP A 771 28.25 10.92 -28.29
C TRP A 771 29.75 10.85 -27.98
N TRP A 772 30.19 9.78 -27.34
CA TRP A 772 31.60 9.48 -27.06
C TRP A 772 32.23 8.55 -28.11
N MET A 773 31.43 8.00 -29.02
CA MET A 773 31.88 7.04 -30.05
C MET A 773 32.36 7.70 -31.36
N THR A 774 32.38 9.03 -31.45
CA THR A 774 32.71 9.75 -32.69
C THR A 774 34.21 9.93 -32.94
N GLY A 775 35.08 9.57 -31.99
CA GLY A 775 36.54 9.62 -32.15
C GLY A 775 37.28 9.13 -30.90
N ASP A 776 38.56 8.81 -31.05
CA ASP A 776 39.39 8.27 -29.96
C ASP A 776 39.74 9.32 -28.89
N LYS A 777 39.58 10.60 -29.22
CA LYS A 777 39.90 11.73 -28.35
C LYS A 777 38.75 12.73 -28.30
N ILE A 778 38.62 13.39 -27.15
CA ILE A 778 37.66 14.46 -26.89
C ILE A 778 38.42 15.72 -26.47
N GLN A 779 37.96 16.87 -26.95
CA GLN A 779 38.52 18.15 -26.55
C GLN A 779 37.92 18.57 -25.20
N ILE A 780 38.77 19.02 -24.28
CA ILE A 780 38.40 19.47 -22.93
C ILE A 780 38.90 20.89 -22.70
N LEU A 781 38.00 21.79 -22.31
CA LEU A 781 38.36 23.14 -21.89
C LEU A 781 38.89 23.13 -20.44
N ARG A 782 40.09 23.67 -20.22
CA ARG A 782 40.72 23.80 -18.91
C ARG A 782 40.46 25.20 -18.32
N GLY A 783 39.41 25.36 -17.51
CA GLY A 783 39.14 26.63 -16.81
C GLY A 783 37.67 26.85 -16.44
N ALA A 784 37.40 27.94 -15.73
CA ALA A 784 36.06 28.40 -15.35
C ALA A 784 35.53 29.53 -16.25
N ASP A 785 36.26 29.92 -17.30
CA ASP A 785 35.87 31.00 -18.20
C ASP A 785 34.68 30.58 -19.11
N GLU A 786 33.78 31.53 -19.35
CA GLU A 786 32.65 31.35 -20.27
C GLU A 786 33.08 31.29 -21.75
N ASP A 787 34.29 31.75 -22.04
CA ASP A 787 34.92 31.71 -23.36
C ASP A 787 35.52 30.31 -23.61
N MET A 788 34.82 29.49 -24.41
CA MET A 788 35.23 28.13 -24.77
C MET A 788 36.47 28.08 -25.70
N SER A 789 37.19 29.18 -25.90
CA SER A 789 38.34 29.28 -26.83
C SER A 789 39.73 29.28 -26.16
N LYS A 790 39.82 29.31 -24.83
CA LYS A 790 41.12 29.39 -24.11
C LYS A 790 41.44 28.09 -23.37
N ASP A 791 42.63 27.54 -23.62
CA ASP A 791 43.17 26.32 -22.99
C ASP A 791 42.38 25.01 -23.27
N ILE A 792 42.21 24.66 -24.55
CA ILE A 792 41.68 23.36 -24.98
C ILE A 792 42.81 22.31 -24.96
N VAL A 793 42.54 21.15 -24.35
CA VAL A 793 43.42 19.97 -24.39
C VAL A 793 42.66 18.77 -24.94
N GLU A 794 43.33 17.90 -25.67
CA GLU A 794 42.76 16.62 -26.07
C GLU A 794 43.00 15.55 -25.00
N MET A 795 42.02 14.70 -24.78
CA MET A 795 42.10 13.55 -23.88
C MET A 795 41.51 12.33 -24.56
N GLU A 796 42.03 11.14 -24.26
CA GLU A 796 41.42 9.89 -24.70
C GLU A 796 39.94 9.84 -24.27
N ALA A 797 39.05 9.46 -25.18
CA ALA A 797 37.60 9.50 -24.97
C ALA A 797 37.17 8.72 -23.71
N ALA A 798 37.79 7.57 -23.44
CA ALA A 798 37.50 6.77 -22.25
C ALA A 798 37.90 7.47 -20.93
N GLU A 799 39.01 8.20 -20.92
CA GLU A 799 39.47 8.92 -19.73
C GLU A 799 38.70 10.23 -19.53
N ALA A 800 38.32 10.90 -20.62
CA ALA A 800 37.39 12.02 -20.58
C ALA A 800 36.02 11.57 -20.05
N TYR A 801 35.53 10.41 -20.49
CA TYR A 801 34.30 9.79 -19.99
C TYR A 801 34.38 9.46 -18.50
N ARG A 802 35.50 8.86 -18.05
CA ARG A 802 35.80 8.60 -16.64
C ARG A 802 35.72 9.89 -15.82
N LEU A 803 36.34 10.97 -16.31
CA LEU A 803 36.32 12.27 -15.65
C LEU A 803 34.90 12.81 -15.49
N VAL A 804 34.07 12.74 -16.53
CA VAL A 804 32.67 13.19 -16.48
C VAL A 804 31.84 12.34 -15.52
N LEU A 805 31.94 11.01 -15.57
CA LEU A 805 31.22 10.15 -14.64
C LEU A 805 31.64 10.41 -13.18
N HIS A 806 32.92 10.71 -12.92
CA HIS A 806 33.36 11.16 -11.60
C HIS A 806 32.79 12.53 -11.19
N GLN A 807 32.48 13.41 -12.13
CA GLN A 807 31.75 14.64 -11.81
C GLN A 807 30.29 14.35 -11.45
N VAL A 808 29.63 13.45 -12.21
CA VAL A 808 28.26 12.99 -11.91
C VAL A 808 28.21 12.37 -10.53
N THR A 809 29.05 11.36 -10.23
CA THR A 809 29.02 10.67 -8.92
C THR A 809 29.35 11.62 -7.77
N ARG A 810 30.34 12.52 -7.92
CA ARG A 810 30.59 13.57 -6.91
C ARG A 810 29.41 14.52 -6.72
N TRP A 811 28.66 14.82 -7.78
CA TRP A 811 27.46 15.63 -7.66
C TRP A 811 26.36 14.85 -6.92
N LEU A 812 26.14 13.57 -7.26
CA LEU A 812 25.17 12.71 -6.58
C LEU A 812 25.47 12.65 -5.08
N GLU A 813 26.72 12.37 -4.71
CA GLU A 813 27.16 12.28 -3.31
C GLU A 813 26.95 13.55 -2.49
N ARG A 814 26.84 14.71 -3.13
CA ARG A 814 26.61 16.00 -2.48
C ARG A 814 25.15 16.43 -2.46
N ASN A 815 24.33 15.94 -3.40
CA ASN A 815 23.00 16.51 -3.66
C ASN A 815 21.87 15.48 -3.61
N VAL A 816 22.18 14.18 -3.60
CA VAL A 816 21.20 13.10 -3.61
C VAL A 816 21.27 12.35 -2.28
N ASP A 817 20.14 12.30 -1.59
CA ASP A 817 19.97 11.41 -0.45
C ASP A 817 19.46 10.05 -0.98
N PRO A 818 20.25 8.97 -0.87
CA PRO A 818 19.84 7.65 -1.36
C PRO A 818 18.62 7.06 -0.61
N LYS A 819 18.18 7.70 0.48
CA LYS A 819 16.96 7.34 1.20
C LYS A 819 15.69 7.92 0.57
N SER A 820 15.79 9.02 -0.18
CA SER A 820 14.63 9.72 -0.75
C SER A 820 14.61 9.68 -2.27
N ALA A 821 15.76 9.45 -2.91
CA ALA A 821 15.87 9.39 -4.35
C ALA A 821 16.58 8.11 -4.83
N ARG A 822 16.22 7.64 -6.03
CA ARG A 822 16.94 6.57 -6.73
C ARG A 822 17.71 7.12 -7.91
N VAL A 823 18.87 6.52 -8.14
CA VAL A 823 19.71 6.84 -9.29
C VAL A 823 19.91 5.58 -10.10
N PHE A 824 19.68 5.69 -11.40
CA PHE A 824 19.91 4.64 -12.36
C PHE A 824 20.87 5.11 -13.44
N PHE A 825 21.66 4.17 -13.96
CA PHE A 825 22.46 4.39 -15.15
C PHE A 825 22.12 3.31 -16.17
N VAL A 826 21.64 3.73 -17.34
CA VAL A 826 21.36 2.83 -18.44
C VAL A 826 22.65 2.66 -19.24
N THR A 827 23.09 1.41 -19.44
CA THR A 827 24.38 1.13 -20.08
C THR A 827 24.37 1.45 -21.58
N ALA A 828 25.53 1.26 -22.23
CA ALA A 828 25.71 1.55 -23.65
C ALA A 828 24.67 0.84 -24.53
N SER A 829 23.96 1.59 -25.38
CA SER A 829 23.19 1.01 -26.47
C SER A 829 24.12 0.79 -27.67
N PRO A 830 24.14 -0.42 -28.26
CA PRO A 830 25.00 -0.74 -29.39
C PRO A 830 24.52 -0.06 -30.67
N SER A 831 25.46 0.15 -31.59
CA SER A 831 25.17 0.38 -33.00
C SER A 831 25.41 -0.89 -33.81
N HIS A 832 24.67 -1.06 -34.90
CA HIS A 832 24.83 -2.14 -35.87
C HIS A 832 25.29 -1.62 -37.24
N ALA A 833 26.20 -0.65 -37.20
CA ALA A 833 26.95 -0.18 -38.36
C ALA A 833 28.43 -0.64 -38.25
N GLY A 834 28.96 -1.24 -39.32
CA GLY A 834 30.39 -1.56 -39.46
C GLY A 834 30.80 -2.98 -39.04
N ALA A 835 31.98 -3.12 -38.44
CA ALA A 835 32.69 -4.41 -38.23
C ALA A 835 31.97 -5.43 -37.31
N GLY A 836 30.90 -5.02 -36.60
CA GLY A 836 30.12 -5.86 -35.69
C GLY A 836 28.78 -6.35 -36.24
N GLY A 837 28.39 -5.95 -37.47
CA GLY A 837 27.13 -6.34 -38.08
C GLY A 837 26.51 -5.21 -38.91
N ASP A 838 25.46 -5.57 -39.64
CA ASP A 838 24.64 -4.65 -40.45
C ASP A 838 23.18 -4.79 -40.03
N CYS A 839 22.53 -3.67 -39.74
CA CYS A 839 21.10 -3.64 -39.40
C CYS A 839 20.19 -3.57 -40.63
N TYR A 840 20.71 -3.15 -41.78
CA TYR A 840 19.89 -2.98 -42.97
C TYR A 840 19.30 -4.32 -43.43
N ASP A 841 17.99 -4.30 -43.75
CA ASP A 841 17.23 -5.48 -44.19
C ASP A 841 17.24 -6.65 -43.20
N LYS A 842 17.47 -6.36 -41.90
CA LYS A 842 17.32 -7.34 -40.83
C LYS A 842 15.95 -7.23 -40.21
N THR A 843 15.24 -8.35 -40.21
CA THR A 843 13.85 -8.46 -39.69
C THR A 843 13.75 -9.44 -38.53
N THR A 844 14.84 -10.14 -38.20
CA THR A 844 14.93 -11.06 -37.05
C THR A 844 16.16 -10.76 -36.19
N PRO A 845 16.08 -11.02 -34.87
CA PRO A 845 17.23 -10.96 -33.98
C PRO A 845 18.38 -11.86 -34.45
N VAL A 846 19.53 -11.70 -33.81
CA VAL A 846 20.66 -12.61 -33.96
C VAL A 846 20.23 -14.01 -33.50
N GLY A 847 20.42 -15.02 -34.34
CA GLY A 847 20.02 -16.39 -34.05
C GLY A 847 20.82 -17.01 -32.91
N ALA A 848 20.23 -17.99 -32.21
CA ALA A 848 20.83 -18.63 -31.03
C ALA A 848 22.25 -19.19 -31.25
N ALA A 849 22.53 -19.72 -32.45
CA ALA A 849 23.86 -20.26 -32.80
C ALA A 849 24.92 -19.16 -32.96
N GLU A 850 24.55 -17.96 -33.41
CA GLU A 850 25.45 -16.83 -33.61
C GLU A 850 25.56 -15.93 -32.38
N ALA A 851 24.58 -16.01 -31.47
CA ALA A 851 24.45 -15.12 -30.32
C ALA A 851 25.74 -15.09 -29.49
N ALA A 852 26.37 -16.22 -29.21
CA ALA A 852 27.56 -16.30 -28.35
C ALA A 852 28.75 -15.47 -28.87
N SER A 853 28.99 -15.45 -30.18
CA SER A 853 30.12 -14.74 -30.82
C SER A 853 29.77 -13.35 -31.33
N TYR A 854 28.49 -13.08 -31.60
CA TYR A 854 28.06 -11.80 -32.14
C TYR A 854 28.32 -10.66 -31.15
N ARG A 855 28.81 -9.52 -31.65
CA ARG A 855 29.03 -8.30 -30.88
C ARG A 855 28.62 -7.11 -31.74
N GLY A 856 27.69 -6.31 -31.25
CA GLY A 856 27.40 -5.00 -31.86
C GLY A 856 28.57 -4.03 -31.67
N SER A 857 28.49 -2.87 -32.30
CA SER A 857 29.49 -1.81 -32.14
C SER A 857 29.34 -1.16 -30.76
N THR A 858 30.19 -1.61 -29.83
CA THR A 858 30.31 -1.04 -28.49
C THR A 858 31.79 -0.90 -28.07
N SER A 859 32.10 0.08 -27.23
CA SER A 859 33.42 0.26 -26.63
C SER A 859 33.47 -0.45 -25.29
N ARG A 860 34.15 -1.61 -25.26
CA ARG A 860 34.38 -2.37 -24.01
C ARG A 860 35.07 -1.51 -22.95
N ARG A 861 36.00 -0.66 -23.36
CA ARG A 861 36.72 0.23 -22.45
C ARG A 861 35.78 1.23 -21.78
N MET A 862 34.86 1.86 -22.54
CA MET A 862 33.90 2.80 -21.95
C MET A 862 32.86 2.11 -21.06
N VAL A 863 32.37 0.93 -21.45
CA VAL A 863 31.46 0.13 -20.60
C VAL A 863 32.16 -0.27 -19.29
N GLN A 864 33.43 -0.67 -19.36
CA GLN A 864 34.24 -0.97 -18.18
C GLN A 864 34.42 0.28 -17.30
N VAL A 865 34.76 1.43 -17.89
CA VAL A 865 34.89 2.70 -17.16
C VAL A 865 33.58 3.07 -16.45
N ALA A 866 32.44 2.91 -17.11
CA ALA A 866 31.14 3.14 -16.48
C ALA A 866 30.94 2.22 -15.27
N GLY A 867 31.19 0.91 -15.43
CA GLY A 867 31.12 -0.05 -14.33
C GLY A 867 32.00 0.34 -13.15
N GLU A 868 33.29 0.60 -13.40
CA GLU A 868 34.27 0.98 -12.37
C GLU A 868 33.86 2.25 -11.60
N VAL A 869 33.44 3.30 -12.31
CA VAL A 869 33.13 4.59 -11.68
C VAL A 869 31.81 4.54 -10.92
N LEU A 870 30.80 3.86 -11.45
CA LEU A 870 29.48 3.73 -10.82
C LEU A 870 29.54 2.83 -9.59
N ALA A 871 30.27 1.70 -9.66
CA ALA A 871 30.47 0.80 -8.53
C ALA A 871 31.23 1.47 -7.37
N ALA A 872 32.11 2.43 -7.69
CA ALA A 872 32.84 3.20 -6.69
C ALA A 872 32.03 4.35 -6.05
N SER A 873 30.81 4.63 -6.51
CA SER A 873 30.00 5.74 -5.97
C SER A 873 29.46 5.41 -4.58
N ARG A 874 29.45 6.41 -3.68
CA ARG A 874 28.84 6.26 -2.35
C ARG A 874 27.31 6.31 -2.40
N VAL A 875 26.74 6.93 -3.42
CA VAL A 875 25.30 6.88 -3.69
C VAL A 875 25.07 5.63 -4.56
N PRO A 876 24.23 4.67 -4.14
CA PRO A 876 23.94 3.50 -4.95
C PRO A 876 23.38 3.91 -6.31
N VAL A 877 24.03 3.47 -7.38
CA VAL A 877 23.55 3.65 -8.76
C VAL A 877 23.12 2.31 -9.33
N GLY A 878 21.81 2.15 -9.52
CA GLY A 878 21.27 0.94 -10.14
C GLY A 878 21.63 0.88 -11.62
N VAL A 879 22.36 -0.16 -12.03
CA VAL A 879 22.73 -0.33 -13.43
C VAL A 879 21.60 -1.02 -14.18
N VAL A 880 21.01 -0.35 -15.17
CA VAL A 880 20.09 -0.98 -16.13
C VAL A 880 20.93 -1.48 -17.29
N ASN A 881 21.41 -2.72 -17.19
CA ASN A 881 22.29 -3.33 -18.17
C ASN A 881 21.52 -3.75 -19.42
N VAL A 882 21.53 -2.89 -20.43
CA VAL A 882 20.82 -3.08 -21.71
C VAL A 882 21.74 -3.46 -22.86
N THR A 883 23.05 -3.43 -22.65
CA THR A 883 24.03 -3.51 -23.74
C THR A 883 23.94 -4.84 -24.45
N ARG A 884 24.09 -5.94 -23.70
CA ARG A 884 24.15 -7.28 -24.30
C ARG A 884 22.84 -7.71 -24.93
N MET A 885 21.71 -7.48 -24.25
CA MET A 885 20.40 -7.78 -24.82
C MET A 885 20.14 -7.01 -26.11
N SER A 886 20.60 -5.76 -26.21
CA SER A 886 20.38 -4.93 -27.39
C SER A 886 21.31 -5.30 -28.55
N GLU A 887 22.50 -5.84 -28.28
CA GLU A 887 23.40 -6.36 -29.34
C GLU A 887 22.74 -7.49 -30.13
N LEU A 888 21.83 -8.23 -29.51
CA LEU A 888 21.13 -9.33 -30.20
C LEU A 888 19.99 -8.83 -31.11
N ARG A 889 19.70 -7.52 -31.11
CA ARG A 889 18.52 -6.94 -31.75
C ARG A 889 18.81 -6.12 -32.99
N ARG A 890 19.68 -6.63 -33.88
CA ARG A 890 19.98 -5.98 -35.17
C ARG A 890 18.74 -5.67 -36.02
N ASP A 891 17.62 -6.36 -35.79
CA ASP A 891 16.34 -6.16 -36.44
C ASP A 891 15.60 -4.88 -36.04
N ALA A 892 15.76 -4.39 -34.82
CA ALA A 892 14.83 -3.42 -34.25
C ALA A 892 15.22 -1.94 -34.49
N HIS A 893 16.27 -1.69 -35.27
CA HIS A 893 16.69 -0.34 -35.63
C HIS A 893 15.72 0.37 -36.56
N THR A 894 15.75 1.70 -36.56
CA THR A 894 14.94 2.52 -37.47
C THR A 894 15.31 2.32 -38.93
N GLN A 895 16.57 1.95 -39.22
CA GLN A 895 17.07 1.76 -40.58
C GLN A 895 16.76 3.00 -41.43
N VAL A 896 16.14 2.80 -42.60
CA VAL A 896 15.70 3.87 -43.51
C VAL A 896 14.30 4.40 -43.18
N TYR A 897 13.57 3.74 -42.28
CA TYR A 897 12.16 3.99 -41.99
C TYR A 897 11.99 5.04 -40.89
N ARG A 898 12.38 6.28 -41.20
CA ARG A 898 12.31 7.39 -40.25
C ARG A 898 12.34 8.74 -40.94
N GLU A 899 11.97 9.78 -40.23
CA GLU A 899 12.22 11.14 -40.70
C GLU A 899 13.72 11.50 -40.61
N GLN A 900 14.33 11.89 -41.74
CA GLN A 900 15.69 12.39 -41.79
C GLN A 900 15.73 13.91 -41.60
N ARG A 901 16.44 14.39 -40.57
CA ARG A 901 16.44 15.82 -40.17
C ARG A 901 17.44 16.71 -40.93
N TRP A 902 18.53 16.16 -41.46
CA TRP A 902 19.68 16.99 -41.89
C TRP A 902 19.99 16.94 -43.40
N ALA A 903 19.57 15.88 -44.10
CA ALA A 903 19.54 15.81 -45.56
C ALA A 903 18.63 14.65 -45.97
N LYS A 904 17.41 14.91 -46.45
CA LYS A 904 16.54 13.84 -46.99
C LYS A 904 17.11 13.40 -48.36
N PRO A 905 17.59 12.15 -48.52
CA PRO A 905 17.99 11.64 -49.83
C PRO A 905 16.78 11.66 -50.77
N THR A 906 17.01 11.88 -52.07
CA THR A 906 15.94 11.70 -53.05
C THR A 906 15.49 10.24 -53.05
N ALA A 907 14.27 9.98 -53.54
CA ALA A 907 13.79 8.62 -53.70
C ALA A 907 14.75 7.77 -54.57
N GLU A 908 15.42 8.38 -55.56
CA GLU A 908 16.44 7.68 -56.34
C GLU A 908 17.72 7.41 -55.55
N GLN A 909 18.20 8.36 -54.73
CA GLN A 909 19.39 8.15 -53.89
C GLN A 909 19.18 7.07 -52.84
N LEU A 910 18.00 7.06 -52.20
CA LEU A 910 17.64 6.04 -51.24
C LEU A 910 17.43 4.68 -51.91
N ALA A 911 16.89 4.63 -53.13
CA ALA A 911 16.78 3.39 -53.90
C ALA A 911 18.14 2.87 -54.39
N ALA A 912 19.09 3.76 -54.69
CA ALA A 912 20.41 3.40 -55.20
C ALA A 912 21.35 2.86 -54.11
N ASP A 913 21.33 3.43 -52.91
CA ASP A 913 22.16 2.98 -51.79
C ASP A 913 21.43 3.12 -50.44
N PRO A 914 20.38 2.32 -50.19
CA PRO A 914 19.59 2.43 -48.97
C PRO A 914 20.41 2.11 -47.70
N ARG A 915 21.49 1.34 -47.87
CA ARG A 915 22.34 0.90 -46.77
C ARG A 915 23.12 2.04 -46.14
N SER A 916 23.63 2.99 -46.94
CA SER A 916 24.37 4.14 -46.41
C SER A 916 23.49 5.16 -45.68
N TYR A 917 22.17 5.13 -45.93
CA TYR A 917 21.19 5.98 -45.25
C TYR A 917 20.50 5.29 -44.05
N ALA A 918 20.82 4.02 -43.79
CA ALA A 918 20.23 3.27 -42.69
C ALA A 918 20.76 3.76 -41.33
N ASP A 919 19.87 4.15 -40.44
CA ASP A 919 20.21 4.42 -39.05
C ASP A 919 20.23 3.11 -38.25
N CYS A 920 21.44 2.62 -38.02
CA CYS A 920 21.69 1.44 -37.19
C CYS A 920 22.04 1.81 -35.75
N THR A 921 21.54 2.94 -35.25
CA THR A 921 21.82 3.45 -33.91
C THR A 921 20.53 3.65 -33.11
N HIS A 922 19.54 4.31 -33.70
CA HIS A 922 18.24 4.54 -33.07
C HIS A 922 17.30 3.34 -33.26
N TRP A 923 16.31 3.24 -32.39
CA TRP A 923 15.41 2.08 -32.29
C TRP A 923 13.99 2.47 -32.68
N CYS A 924 13.29 1.59 -33.40
CA CYS A 924 11.86 1.74 -33.64
C CYS A 924 11.08 1.69 -32.32
N LEU A 925 9.97 2.43 -32.23
CA LEU A 925 9.01 2.36 -31.13
C LEU A 925 7.61 1.99 -31.67
N PRO A 926 6.90 0.99 -31.10
CA PRO A 926 7.32 0.10 -30.00
C PRO A 926 8.50 -0.81 -30.40
N GLY A 927 9.31 -1.22 -29.42
CA GLY A 927 10.53 -1.99 -29.69
C GLY A 927 11.47 -2.17 -28.50
N VAL A 928 12.78 -2.23 -28.78
CA VAL A 928 13.83 -2.53 -27.79
C VAL A 928 13.80 -1.62 -26.55
N PRO A 929 13.57 -0.29 -26.67
CA PRO A 929 13.48 0.57 -25.49
C PRO A 929 12.31 0.24 -24.54
N ASP A 930 11.26 -0.44 -25.00
CA ASP A 930 10.19 -0.92 -24.11
C ASP A 930 10.74 -1.97 -23.13
N ALA A 931 11.60 -2.87 -23.60
CA ALA A 931 12.27 -3.85 -22.74
C ALA A 931 13.27 -3.19 -21.79
N TRP A 932 13.93 -2.10 -22.19
CA TRP A 932 14.77 -1.31 -21.28
C TRP A 932 13.94 -0.71 -20.13
N ASN A 933 12.74 -0.22 -20.46
CA ASN A 933 11.80 0.28 -19.47
C ASN A 933 11.22 -0.82 -18.58
N GLU A 934 11.11 -2.06 -19.06
CA GLU A 934 10.79 -3.20 -18.20
C GLU A 934 11.91 -3.58 -17.25
N LEU A 935 13.18 -3.50 -17.67
CA LEU A 935 14.30 -3.68 -16.74
C LEU A 935 14.37 -2.55 -15.71
N LEU A 936 14.14 -1.30 -16.14
CA LEU A 936 14.06 -0.15 -15.24
C LEU A 936 12.87 -0.29 -14.28
N TYR A 937 11.71 -0.70 -14.77
CA TYR A 937 10.53 -1.02 -13.96
C TYR A 937 10.86 -2.12 -12.96
N TRP A 938 11.49 -3.21 -13.38
CA TRP A 938 11.91 -4.26 -12.46
C TRP A 938 12.88 -3.73 -11.41
N LYS A 939 13.90 -2.95 -11.76
CA LYS A 939 14.86 -2.40 -10.77
C LYS A 939 14.25 -1.33 -9.86
N LEU A 940 13.21 -0.64 -10.31
CA LEU A 940 12.42 0.25 -9.46
C LEU A 940 11.63 -0.53 -8.42
N PHE A 941 10.95 -1.61 -8.83
CA PHE A 941 10.05 -2.37 -7.96
C PHE A 941 10.72 -3.53 -7.20
N PHE A 942 11.87 -4.06 -7.65
CA PHE A 942 12.52 -5.26 -7.11
C PHE A 942 14.04 -5.06 -7.01
N PRO A 943 14.55 -4.25 -6.06
CA PRO A 943 15.98 -4.03 -5.93
C PRO A 943 16.69 -5.33 -5.52
N ALA A 944 17.62 -5.78 -6.36
CA ALA A 944 18.60 -6.79 -6.00
C ALA A 944 19.64 -6.20 -5.03
N ARG A 945 20.30 -7.06 -4.26
CA ARG A 945 21.63 -6.74 -3.72
C ARG A 945 22.56 -6.72 -4.92
N ASP A 946 22.81 -5.55 -5.49
CA ASP A 946 23.86 -5.38 -6.50
C ASP A 946 25.19 -5.61 -5.76
N GLU A 947 25.65 -6.87 -5.66
CA GLU A 947 27.04 -7.18 -5.30
C GLU A 947 27.92 -6.65 -6.41
N ALA A 948 28.95 -5.87 -6.02
CA ALA A 948 29.82 -5.09 -6.89
C ALA A 948 30.24 -5.84 -8.18
N ILE A 949 30.04 -5.19 -9.33
CA ILE A 949 30.64 -5.55 -10.63
C ILE A 949 32.13 -5.25 -10.59
#